data_AF-A0AAW0R791-F1
#
_entry.id   AF-A0AAW0R791-F1
#
_cell.length_a   1.000
_cell.length_b   1.000
_cell.length_c   1.000
_cell.angle_alpha   90.00
_cell.angle_beta   90.00
_cell.angle_gamma   90.00
#
_symmetry.space_group_name_H-M   'P 1'
#
loop_
_entity.id
_entity.type
_entity.pdbx_description
1 polymer ?
#
loop_
_entity_poly.entity_id
_entity_poly.type
_entity_poly.pdbx_seq_one_letter_code
_entity_poly.pdbx_strand_id
1 'polypeptide(L)'
;MAETSEKNGPRGCRGPKVVIVGGGIMGLSLALMLERFDIDYTVLEARDVIAPQIGAGVAIFPNAYRILDQLGLYEQFASTSIPLERIADWWADGSPNAANEGVSSTFERVFGYPLVVMDRQQAIKNIYDKFQDKSKIHSGKTIITVDTSDDGVTLTLNGGEVVTGDLLVGADGVHSFVRSEMWRLGNARQPGCFKGEGPDSIKCKWMALFGIAELKGLKIQPGASLTAQKDQTIAIMSGKDRAYIVHNTVLPKELAGSEIRRFTEEERTEHAEKHFNDLIQNETKFGDLYRNRVRSAYVPLQQYALENWHFGRIILLGDTVHKTHPVTGMGAAMCIEDAAVFVNLLAAHLDTSLPLGPEHVEQMFSELERLRVPRSTAIVNQSFQAQSMQSWQHPLMKLFYMYVIPKLGLDFVLAQAMKGNCAAPRLERLPVPDRRALVGFNDLNPEPIDPVRLLFKWGAFGALLLSTFTTVIFGQAIPSLPGLTVAPDHINGLLIVMLVEGWRRNNALSLLQWPVAWAVLGDFLFGWKRTIPLFLLATYFTHSLNGRFQYTAPNRPMVLSAASVIPIAIIFANAVPSPLRPLATIATLSVSVSSLIWTDRSIPCVNEGADLLAHVSAFFEHHAVYLCVLYTVAFAGLTSLHLSYVGSGFQLWSSAAVLSTIGHYLADLAFLIGTVSEVCFYTGLGRWASVYAAMVTVGLVYLGPGSAYVAVWFWRERRMARTDKHRDQEEVVRPSEGVMASL
;
A
#
# COMPACT_ATOMS: atom_id res chain seq x y z
N MET A 1 -11.84 -21.60 64.58
CA MET A 1 -13.18 -21.63 63.93
C MET A 1 -13.73 -20.22 63.92
N ALA A 2 -13.62 -19.54 62.79
CA ALA A 2 -14.47 -18.40 62.43
C ALA A 2 -14.37 -18.29 60.91
N GLU A 3 -15.46 -18.66 60.25
CA GLU A 3 -15.59 -18.86 58.82
C GLU A 3 -15.51 -17.54 58.03
N THR A 4 -14.93 -17.70 56.86
CA THR A 4 -14.94 -16.82 55.69
C THR A 4 -16.35 -16.37 55.31
N SER A 5 -16.57 -15.05 55.29
CA SER A 5 -17.68 -14.43 54.57
C SER A 5 -17.14 -13.89 53.25
N GLU A 6 -17.13 -14.75 52.22
CA GLU A 6 -17.10 -14.32 50.83
C GLU A 6 -18.36 -13.50 50.55
N LYS A 7 -18.17 -12.20 50.28
CA LYS A 7 -19.21 -11.38 49.67
C LYS A 7 -19.35 -11.77 48.20
N ASN A 8 -20.12 -12.82 47.94
CA ASN A 8 -20.75 -13.06 46.63
C ASN A 8 -21.82 -11.99 46.39
N GLY A 9 -21.37 -10.82 45.91
CA GLY A 9 -22.25 -9.90 45.18
C GLY A 9 -22.54 -10.47 43.77
N PRO A 10 -23.68 -10.13 43.16
CA PRO A 10 -23.90 -10.46 41.74
C PRO A 10 -22.75 -9.89 40.91
N ARG A 11 -22.22 -10.68 39.96
CA ARG A 11 -21.20 -10.25 38.98
C ARG A 11 -21.79 -9.12 38.11
N GLY A 12 -21.81 -7.91 38.64
CA GLY A 12 -22.15 -6.70 37.89
C GLY A 12 -21.04 -6.42 36.89
N CYS A 13 -21.37 -6.51 35.60
CA CYS A 13 -20.69 -5.97 34.41
C CYS A 13 -19.24 -5.45 34.59
N ARG A 14 -18.30 -6.31 35.02
CA ARG A 14 -16.88 -6.09 34.72
C ARG A 14 -16.61 -6.68 33.34
N GLY A 15 -15.99 -5.89 32.47
CA GLY A 15 -15.53 -6.38 31.16
C GLY A 15 -14.60 -7.59 31.30
N PRO A 16 -14.38 -8.35 30.21
CA PRO A 16 -13.57 -9.56 30.22
C PRO A 16 -12.11 -9.23 30.55
N LYS A 17 -11.47 -10.08 31.34
CA LYS A 17 -10.05 -10.01 31.64
C LYS A 17 -9.23 -10.69 30.55
N VAL A 18 -8.38 -9.92 29.87
CA VAL A 18 -7.51 -10.39 28.79
C VAL A 18 -6.11 -10.70 29.32
N VAL A 19 -5.67 -11.95 29.24
CA VAL A 19 -4.28 -12.35 29.55
C VAL A 19 -3.45 -12.27 28.28
N ILE A 20 -2.41 -11.44 28.27
CA ILE A 20 -1.53 -11.19 27.13
C ILE A 20 -0.16 -11.80 27.43
N VAL A 21 0.32 -12.66 26.55
CA VAL A 21 1.63 -13.30 26.67
C VAL A 21 2.60 -12.62 25.72
N GLY A 22 3.61 -11.95 26.26
CA GLY A 22 4.65 -11.23 25.52
C GLY A 22 4.57 -9.71 25.70
N GLY A 23 5.62 -9.12 26.29
CA GLY A 23 5.81 -7.68 26.52
C GLY A 23 6.54 -6.96 25.38
N GLY A 24 6.33 -7.41 24.13
CA GLY A 24 6.88 -6.77 22.92
C GLY A 24 5.99 -5.65 22.39
N ILE A 25 6.28 -5.17 21.16
CA ILE A 25 5.46 -4.15 20.48
C ILE A 25 4.00 -4.60 20.39
N MET A 26 3.73 -5.84 19.97
CA MET A 26 2.37 -6.39 19.85
C MET A 26 1.62 -6.35 21.19
N GLY A 27 2.16 -7.02 22.23
CA GLY A 27 1.47 -7.15 23.50
C GLY A 27 1.33 -5.85 24.29
N LEU A 28 2.36 -4.98 24.28
CA LEU A 28 2.25 -3.67 24.95
C LEU A 28 1.34 -2.70 24.19
N SER A 29 1.33 -2.73 22.86
CA SER A 29 0.38 -1.89 22.10
C SER A 29 -1.05 -2.32 22.38
N LEU A 30 -1.31 -3.63 22.39
CA LEU A 30 -2.62 -4.18 22.76
C LEU A 30 -3.01 -3.80 24.18
N ALA A 31 -2.15 -4.04 25.16
CA ALA A 31 -2.43 -3.71 26.56
C ALA A 31 -2.72 -2.21 26.75
N LEU A 32 -1.98 -1.33 26.08
CA LEU A 32 -2.22 0.11 26.16
C LEU A 32 -3.57 0.49 25.53
N MET A 33 -3.96 -0.15 24.43
CA MET A 33 -5.29 0.05 23.85
C MET A 33 -6.39 -0.46 24.77
N LEU A 34 -6.22 -1.61 25.43
CA LEU A 34 -7.17 -2.12 26.43
C LEU A 34 -7.30 -1.17 27.64
N GLU A 35 -6.17 -0.63 28.15
CA GLU A 35 -6.16 0.38 29.22
C GLU A 35 -6.98 1.62 28.81
N ARG A 36 -6.83 2.07 27.56
CA ARG A 36 -7.57 3.24 27.03
C ARG A 36 -9.06 3.01 26.86
N PHE A 37 -9.51 1.76 26.80
CA PHE A 37 -10.91 1.36 26.68
C PHE A 37 -11.49 0.82 28.00
N ASP A 38 -10.74 0.93 29.11
CA ASP A 38 -11.13 0.45 30.45
C ASP A 38 -11.46 -1.07 30.47
N ILE A 39 -10.72 -1.85 29.68
CA ILE A 39 -10.83 -3.32 29.63
C ILE A 39 -9.73 -3.92 30.48
N ASP A 40 -10.06 -4.85 31.38
CA ASP A 40 -9.09 -5.45 32.28
C ASP A 40 -8.10 -6.36 31.55
N TYR A 41 -6.83 -6.31 31.93
CA TYR A 41 -5.78 -7.08 31.28
C TYR A 41 -4.64 -7.45 32.23
N THR A 42 -3.83 -8.41 31.81
CA THR A 42 -2.58 -8.77 32.48
C THR A 42 -1.55 -9.13 31.42
N VAL A 43 -0.38 -8.49 31.44
CA VAL A 43 0.73 -8.80 30.52
C VAL A 43 1.75 -9.68 31.25
N LEU A 44 2.13 -10.79 30.63
CA LEU A 44 3.16 -11.71 31.11
C LEU A 44 4.34 -11.69 30.14
N GLU A 45 5.49 -11.17 30.58
CA GLU A 45 6.73 -11.15 29.81
C GLU A 45 7.75 -12.11 30.43
N ALA A 46 8.34 -12.97 29.60
CA ALA A 46 9.29 -13.99 30.05
C ALA A 46 10.62 -13.40 30.54
N ARG A 47 11.07 -12.28 29.96
CA ARG A 47 12.30 -11.61 30.38
C ARG A 47 12.08 -10.80 31.65
N ASP A 48 13.13 -10.63 32.44
CA ASP A 48 13.07 -9.86 33.70
C ASP A 48 12.90 -8.34 33.48
N VAL A 49 13.26 -7.84 32.30
CA VAL A 49 13.28 -6.40 31.97
C VAL A 49 12.41 -6.13 30.74
N ILE A 50 11.47 -5.18 30.89
CA ILE A 50 10.70 -4.62 29.78
C ILE A 50 11.60 -3.68 28.96
N ALA A 51 11.45 -3.70 27.64
CA ALA A 51 12.28 -2.96 26.70
C ALA A 51 13.80 -3.23 26.87
N PRO A 52 14.26 -4.49 26.72
CA PRO A 52 15.68 -4.79 26.80
C PRO A 52 16.40 -4.33 25.51
N GLN A 53 17.66 -3.93 25.62
CA GLN A 53 18.48 -3.49 24.48
C GLN A 53 19.00 -4.68 23.65
N ILE A 54 18.08 -5.39 23.00
CA ILE A 54 18.36 -6.66 22.30
C ILE A 54 17.93 -6.60 20.82
N GLY A 55 17.12 -5.60 20.45
CA GLY A 55 16.60 -5.42 19.10
C GLY A 55 17.51 -4.60 18.18
N ALA A 56 17.13 -4.57 16.90
CA ALA A 56 17.66 -3.66 15.89
C ALA A 56 16.79 -2.39 15.80
N GLY A 57 17.00 -1.60 14.75
CA GLY A 57 16.08 -0.54 14.38
C GLY A 57 14.72 -1.06 13.93
N VAL A 58 13.67 -0.26 14.13
CA VAL A 58 12.32 -0.49 13.64
C VAL A 58 11.87 0.71 12.81
N ALA A 59 11.29 0.44 11.65
CA ALA A 59 10.64 1.48 10.85
C ALA A 59 9.20 1.70 11.34
N ILE A 60 8.80 2.96 11.46
CA ILE A 60 7.43 3.34 11.79
C ILE A 60 6.84 4.03 10.57
N PHE A 61 5.77 3.44 10.06
CA PHE A 61 5.05 3.87 8.86
C PHE A 61 3.76 4.61 9.23
N PRO A 62 3.16 5.37 8.28
CA PRO A 62 1.91 6.10 8.52
C PRO A 62 0.77 5.26 9.08
N ASN A 63 0.64 4.01 8.64
CA ASN A 63 -0.38 3.09 9.16
C ASN A 63 -0.25 2.84 10.66
N ALA A 64 0.96 2.66 11.19
CA ALA A 64 1.20 2.52 12.62
C ALA A 64 1.03 3.86 13.34
N TYR A 65 1.59 4.93 12.74
CA TYR A 65 1.57 6.26 13.33
C TYR A 65 0.17 6.78 13.61
N ARG A 66 -0.78 6.55 12.71
CA ARG A 66 -2.15 6.97 12.93
C ARG A 66 -2.74 6.40 14.21
N ILE A 67 -2.51 5.12 14.49
CA ILE A 67 -3.00 4.46 15.71
C ILE A 67 -2.22 4.96 16.93
N LEU A 68 -0.89 5.12 16.81
CA LEU A 68 -0.05 5.67 17.89
C LEU A 68 -0.46 7.12 18.24
N ASP A 69 -0.86 7.93 17.25
CA ASP A 69 -1.33 9.30 17.48
C ASP A 69 -2.68 9.32 18.22
N GLN A 70 -3.60 8.40 17.90
CA GLN A 70 -4.85 8.22 18.69
C GLN A 70 -4.57 7.86 20.16
N LEU A 71 -3.45 7.18 20.43
CA LEU A 71 -2.99 6.86 21.78
C LEU A 71 -2.19 8.01 22.44
N GLY A 72 -1.93 9.10 21.72
CA GLY A 72 -1.16 10.25 22.17
C GLY A 72 0.34 9.94 22.30
N LEU A 73 0.87 9.10 21.41
CA LEU A 73 2.28 8.69 21.36
C LEU A 73 3.07 9.35 20.23
N TYR A 74 2.44 10.11 19.33
CA TYR A 74 3.10 10.67 18.15
C TYR A 74 4.33 11.52 18.51
N GLU A 75 4.20 12.53 19.37
CA GLU A 75 5.30 13.44 19.73
C GLU A 75 6.48 12.71 20.39
N GLN A 76 6.19 11.71 21.21
CA GLN A 76 7.20 10.89 21.88
C GLN A 76 7.97 10.00 20.89
N PHE A 77 7.28 9.44 19.90
CA PHE A 77 7.92 8.70 18.82
C PHE A 77 8.70 9.64 17.89
N ALA A 78 8.12 10.78 17.50
CA ALA A 78 8.75 11.77 16.62
C ALA A 78 10.06 12.28 17.21
N SER A 79 10.08 12.64 18.50
CA SER A 79 11.27 13.16 19.20
C SER A 79 12.42 12.15 19.36
N THR A 80 12.15 10.84 19.21
CA THR A 80 13.14 9.77 19.40
C THR A 80 13.45 8.96 18.13
N SER A 81 12.92 9.39 16.99
CA SER A 81 13.08 8.74 15.71
C SER A 81 13.89 9.60 14.74
N ILE A 82 14.34 8.95 13.66
CA ILE A 82 15.12 9.56 12.59
C ILE A 82 14.26 9.52 11.32
N PRO A 83 13.90 10.69 10.76
CA PRO A 83 13.24 10.76 9.46
C PRO A 83 14.15 10.18 8.37
N LEU A 84 13.60 9.27 7.56
CA LEU A 84 14.30 8.72 6.40
C LEU A 84 14.08 9.62 5.18
N GLU A 85 14.74 10.79 5.15
CA GLU A 85 14.58 11.74 4.02
C GLU A 85 15.20 11.23 2.72
N ARG A 86 16.32 10.49 2.81
CA ARG A 86 17.02 9.91 1.68
C ARG A 86 16.86 8.39 1.69
N ILE A 87 16.51 7.79 0.56
CA ILE A 87 16.60 6.33 0.31
C ILE A 87 17.45 6.12 -0.94
N ALA A 88 18.56 5.38 -0.81
CA ALA A 88 19.51 5.16 -1.89
C ALA A 88 19.83 3.68 -2.11
N ASP A 89 19.96 3.29 -3.39
CA ASP A 89 20.47 2.00 -3.82
C ASP A 89 21.93 2.13 -4.22
N TRP A 90 22.72 1.10 -3.90
CA TRP A 90 24.15 1.04 -4.13
C TRP A 90 24.54 -0.26 -4.85
N TRP A 91 25.56 -0.16 -5.68
CA TRP A 91 26.21 -1.33 -6.29
C TRP A 91 27.14 -2.02 -5.29
N ALA A 92 27.44 -3.29 -5.55
CA ALA A 92 28.35 -4.11 -4.73
C ALA A 92 29.79 -3.55 -4.67
N ASP A 93 30.17 -2.72 -5.64
CA ASP A 93 31.46 -2.02 -5.69
C ASP A 93 31.45 -0.70 -4.89
N GLY A 94 30.38 -0.41 -4.16
CA GLY A 94 30.22 0.80 -3.37
C GLY A 94 29.82 2.04 -4.18
N SER A 95 29.67 1.95 -5.50
CA SER A 95 29.22 3.08 -6.31
C SER A 95 27.70 3.32 -6.15
N PRO A 96 27.24 4.59 -6.18
CA PRO A 96 25.82 4.89 -6.09
C PRO A 96 25.08 4.40 -7.34
N ASN A 97 23.90 3.80 -7.17
CA ASN A 97 23.01 3.45 -8.28
C ASN A 97 21.93 4.52 -8.47
N ALA A 98 21.11 4.73 -7.43
CA ALA A 98 19.97 5.62 -7.49
C ALA A 98 19.62 6.12 -6.10
N ALA A 99 18.94 7.26 -6.02
CA ALA A 99 18.46 7.76 -4.75
C ALA A 99 17.19 8.60 -4.92
N ASN A 100 16.36 8.56 -3.90
CA ASN A 100 15.20 9.41 -3.74
C ASN A 100 15.41 10.29 -2.50
N GLU A 101 15.11 11.58 -2.65
CA GLU A 101 15.19 12.59 -1.60
C GLU A 101 13.79 13.04 -1.17
N GLY A 102 13.67 13.62 0.01
CA GLY A 102 12.38 14.12 0.51
C GLY A 102 11.37 13.00 0.78
N VAL A 103 11.83 11.77 1.06
CA VAL A 103 10.95 10.61 1.20
C VAL A 103 10.05 10.78 2.42
N SER A 104 10.62 11.01 3.60
CA SER A 104 9.85 11.14 4.84
C SER A 104 8.87 12.31 4.80
N SER A 105 9.34 13.48 4.37
CA SER A 105 8.51 14.67 4.14
C SER A 105 7.40 14.45 3.11
N THR A 106 7.63 13.66 2.06
CA THR A 106 6.58 13.33 1.10
C THR A 106 5.55 12.35 1.68
N PHE A 107 5.98 11.37 2.49
CA PHE A 107 5.05 10.51 3.24
C PHE A 107 4.16 11.35 4.17
N GLU A 108 4.75 12.31 4.89
CA GLU A 108 4.01 13.20 5.76
C GLU A 108 2.99 14.04 4.99
N ARG A 109 3.38 14.65 3.87
CA ARG A 109 2.45 15.40 3.03
C ARG A 109 1.30 14.54 2.47
N VAL A 110 1.57 13.28 2.13
CA VAL A 110 0.59 12.35 1.52
C VAL A 110 -0.36 11.76 2.56
N PHE A 111 0.16 11.26 3.68
CA PHE A 111 -0.60 10.50 4.68
C PHE A 111 -0.89 11.26 5.97
N GLY A 112 -0.27 12.42 6.17
CA GLY A 112 -0.26 13.16 7.43
C GLY A 112 0.79 12.69 8.43
N TYR A 113 1.60 11.68 8.07
CA TYR A 113 2.61 11.08 8.94
C TYR A 113 3.89 10.71 8.18
N PRO A 114 5.08 10.92 8.77
CA PRO A 114 6.36 10.62 8.12
C PRO A 114 6.68 9.12 8.09
N LEU A 115 7.69 8.75 7.29
CA LEU A 115 8.39 7.47 7.40
C LEU A 115 9.67 7.68 8.24
N VAL A 116 9.78 6.99 9.36
CA VAL A 116 10.93 7.13 10.27
C VAL A 116 11.51 5.78 10.65
N VAL A 117 12.73 5.80 11.18
CA VAL A 117 13.36 4.67 11.86
C VAL A 117 13.74 5.04 13.30
N MET A 118 13.66 4.11 14.23
CA MET A 118 14.10 4.32 15.60
C MET A 118 14.60 3.02 16.24
N ASP A 119 15.18 3.11 17.44
CA ASP A 119 15.54 1.91 18.21
C ASP A 119 14.27 1.17 18.62
N ARG A 120 14.20 -0.14 18.34
CA ARG A 120 13.08 -0.98 18.78
C ARG A 120 12.91 -0.94 20.31
N GLN A 121 14.01 -0.86 21.06
CA GLN A 121 13.98 -0.68 22.50
C GLN A 121 13.24 0.60 22.87
N GLN A 122 13.56 1.70 22.19
CA GLN A 122 12.94 3.00 22.44
C GLN A 122 11.45 3.00 22.06
N ALA A 123 11.06 2.31 20.98
CA ALA A 123 9.65 2.14 20.63
C ALA A 123 8.86 1.42 21.74
N ILE A 124 9.40 0.32 22.27
CA ILE A 124 8.80 -0.43 23.39
C ILE A 124 8.76 0.44 24.65
N LYS A 125 9.85 1.16 24.96
CA LYS A 125 9.93 2.07 26.10
C LYS A 125 8.90 3.19 26.00
N ASN A 126 8.73 3.80 24.83
CA ASN A 126 7.75 4.87 24.62
C ASN A 126 6.32 4.38 24.92
N ILE A 127 5.97 3.17 24.47
CA ILE A 127 4.67 2.56 24.78
C ILE A 127 4.58 2.24 26.29
N TYR A 128 5.62 1.63 26.86
CA TYR A 128 5.64 1.26 28.28
C TYR A 128 5.53 2.46 29.22
N ASP A 129 6.13 3.59 28.88
CA ASP A 129 6.09 4.82 29.68
C ASP A 129 4.72 5.50 29.66
N LYS A 130 3.85 5.16 28.71
CA LYS A 130 2.51 5.74 28.57
C LYS A 130 1.48 5.13 29.52
N PHE A 131 1.71 3.91 29.99
CA PHE A 131 0.80 3.21 30.90
C PHE A 131 0.61 3.98 32.21
N GLN A 132 -0.64 4.03 32.66
CA GLN A 132 -0.98 4.58 33.98
C GLN A 132 -0.76 3.53 35.06
N ASP A 133 -1.16 2.28 34.80
CA ASP A 133 -1.01 1.16 35.74
C ASP A 133 -0.01 0.11 35.22
N LYS A 134 1.25 0.29 35.62
CA LYS A 134 2.33 -0.66 35.31
C LYS A 134 2.26 -1.94 36.15
N SER A 135 1.41 -2.01 37.18
CA SER A 135 1.32 -3.19 38.07
C SER A 135 0.72 -4.42 37.38
N LYS A 136 -0.01 -4.20 36.27
CA LYS A 136 -0.57 -5.25 35.41
C LYS A 136 0.43 -5.85 34.41
N ILE A 137 1.68 -5.39 34.42
CA ILE A 137 2.74 -5.83 33.51
C ILE A 137 3.79 -6.58 34.32
N HIS A 138 3.80 -7.89 34.22
CA HIS A 138 4.67 -8.77 35.01
C HIS A 138 5.82 -9.30 34.14
N SER A 139 7.05 -8.94 34.51
CA SER A 139 8.27 -9.47 33.91
C SER A 139 8.77 -10.72 34.65
N GLY A 140 9.66 -11.50 34.00
CA GLY A 140 10.19 -12.75 34.54
C GLY A 140 9.17 -13.89 34.63
N LYS A 141 8.02 -13.76 33.95
CA LYS A 141 6.90 -14.72 33.97
C LYS A 141 6.90 -15.58 32.71
N THR A 142 7.32 -16.83 32.86
CA THR A 142 7.29 -17.84 31.79
C THR A 142 6.13 -18.79 32.03
N ILE A 143 5.37 -19.09 30.98
CA ILE A 143 4.26 -20.03 31.05
C ILE A 143 4.79 -21.46 30.93
N ILE A 144 4.24 -22.36 31.75
CA ILE A 144 4.55 -23.78 31.76
C ILE A 144 3.41 -24.60 31.16
N THR A 145 2.16 -24.26 31.50
CA THR A 145 0.97 -24.93 30.94
C THR A 145 -0.14 -23.93 30.65
N VAL A 146 -0.95 -24.25 29.65
CA VAL A 146 -2.21 -23.55 29.34
C VAL A 146 -3.34 -24.55 29.36
N ASP A 147 -4.38 -24.23 30.12
CA ASP A 147 -5.67 -24.90 30.10
C ASP A 147 -6.76 -23.89 29.74
N THR A 148 -7.80 -24.34 29.05
CA THR A 148 -8.93 -23.52 28.63
C THR A 148 -10.22 -24.23 28.98
N SER A 149 -11.32 -23.51 29.17
CA SER A 149 -12.69 -24.02 29.26
C SER A 149 -13.63 -23.11 28.47
N ASP A 150 -14.92 -23.39 28.50
CA ASP A 150 -15.93 -22.52 27.91
C ASP A 150 -16.12 -21.22 28.71
N ASP A 151 -15.60 -21.15 29.94
CA ASP A 151 -15.74 -20.01 30.85
C ASP A 151 -14.47 -19.17 30.99
N GLY A 152 -13.30 -19.67 30.56
CA GLY A 152 -12.04 -18.93 30.71
C GLY A 152 -10.80 -19.71 30.33
N VAL A 153 -9.65 -19.14 30.70
CA VAL A 153 -8.31 -19.69 30.52
C VAL A 153 -7.56 -19.67 31.84
N THR A 154 -6.74 -20.69 32.06
CA THR A 154 -5.90 -20.85 33.25
C THR A 154 -4.47 -21.14 32.80
N LEU A 155 -3.52 -20.36 33.31
CA LEU A 155 -2.10 -20.47 32.99
C LEU A 155 -1.33 -20.79 34.26
N THR A 156 -0.44 -21.78 34.18
CA THR A 156 0.52 -22.06 35.25
C THR A 156 1.86 -21.46 34.86
N LEU A 157 2.44 -20.63 35.73
CA LEU A 157 3.70 -19.92 35.50
C LEU A 157 4.88 -20.63 36.17
N ASN A 158 6.08 -20.21 35.80
CA ASN A 158 7.31 -20.57 36.51
C ASN A 158 7.19 -20.18 38.00
N GLY A 159 7.45 -21.14 38.89
CA GLY A 159 7.24 -20.98 40.33
C GLY A 159 5.87 -21.43 40.84
N GLY A 160 4.99 -21.92 39.98
CA GLY A 160 3.70 -22.53 40.36
C GLY A 160 2.56 -21.53 40.56
N GLU A 161 2.78 -20.24 40.31
CA GLU A 161 1.74 -19.23 40.30
C GLU A 161 0.70 -19.52 39.19
N VAL A 162 -0.58 -19.32 39.51
CA VAL A 162 -1.69 -19.56 38.58
C VAL A 162 -2.35 -18.23 38.23
N VAL A 163 -2.50 -17.96 36.94
CA VAL A 163 -3.18 -16.77 36.41
C VAL A 163 -4.41 -17.20 35.61
N THR A 164 -5.55 -16.60 35.92
CA THR A 164 -6.81 -16.82 35.20
C THR A 164 -7.26 -15.58 34.44
N GLY A 165 -8.00 -15.79 33.35
CA GLY A 165 -8.68 -14.74 32.60
C GLY A 165 -9.79 -15.31 31.69
N ASP A 166 -10.49 -14.41 31.00
CA ASP A 166 -11.59 -14.77 30.10
C ASP A 166 -11.10 -15.04 28.67
N LEU A 167 -9.99 -14.43 28.27
CA LEU A 167 -9.33 -14.58 26.98
C LEU A 167 -7.81 -14.68 27.14
N LEU A 168 -7.17 -15.49 26.30
CA LEU A 168 -5.71 -15.58 26.18
C LEU A 168 -5.26 -15.04 24.82
N VAL A 169 -4.33 -14.09 24.83
CA VAL A 169 -3.69 -13.54 23.62
C VAL A 169 -2.22 -13.96 23.57
N GLY A 170 -1.87 -14.76 22.57
CA GLY A 170 -0.49 -15.13 22.25
C GLY A 170 0.21 -14.05 21.42
N ALA A 171 1.02 -13.23 22.07
CA ALA A 171 1.86 -12.18 21.48
C ALA A 171 3.37 -12.41 21.73
N ASP A 172 3.74 -13.67 21.95
CA ASP A 172 5.08 -14.16 22.30
C ASP A 172 5.98 -14.44 21.09
N GLY A 173 5.49 -14.10 19.90
CA GLY A 173 6.29 -13.93 18.68
C GLY A 173 6.62 -15.24 17.97
N VAL A 174 7.75 -15.24 17.24
CA VAL A 174 8.00 -16.28 16.23
C VAL A 174 8.12 -17.69 16.80
N HIS A 175 8.61 -17.82 18.04
CA HIS A 175 8.75 -19.09 18.77
C HIS A 175 7.62 -19.29 19.79
N SER A 176 6.41 -18.83 19.46
CA SER A 176 5.28 -18.81 20.37
C SER A 176 4.98 -20.16 21.02
N PHE A 177 5.02 -20.16 22.35
CA PHE A 177 4.56 -21.25 23.19
C PHE A 177 3.03 -21.34 23.17
N VAL A 178 2.35 -20.18 23.20
CA VAL A 178 0.88 -20.12 23.16
C VAL A 178 0.33 -20.75 21.89
N ARG A 179 0.99 -20.57 20.74
CA ARG A 179 0.62 -21.22 19.48
C ARG A 179 0.71 -22.74 19.57
N SER A 180 1.76 -23.27 20.16
CA SER A 180 1.94 -24.72 20.35
C SER A 180 0.86 -25.29 21.28
N GLU A 181 0.55 -24.59 22.38
CA GLU A 181 -0.51 -25.00 23.30
C GLU A 181 -1.91 -24.90 22.70
N MET A 182 -2.19 -23.86 21.90
CA MET A 182 -3.43 -23.74 21.14
C MET A 182 -3.63 -24.96 20.23
N TRP A 183 -2.57 -25.35 19.50
CA TRP A 183 -2.59 -26.54 18.65
C TRP A 183 -2.79 -27.84 19.43
N ARG A 184 -2.09 -28.00 20.56
CA ARG A 184 -2.24 -29.17 21.44
C ARG A 184 -3.67 -29.29 21.97
N LEU A 185 -4.22 -28.21 22.50
CA LEU A 185 -5.56 -28.17 23.07
C LEU A 185 -6.64 -28.38 22.01
N GLY A 186 -6.51 -27.74 20.84
CA GLY A 186 -7.43 -27.91 19.73
C GLY A 186 -7.47 -29.34 19.21
N ASN A 187 -6.32 -29.96 18.97
CA ASN A 187 -6.25 -31.36 18.54
C ASN A 187 -6.78 -32.34 19.59
N ALA A 188 -6.59 -32.05 20.89
CA ALA A 188 -7.11 -32.89 21.96
C ALA A 188 -8.64 -32.79 22.12
N ARG A 189 -9.22 -31.59 21.94
CA ARG A 189 -10.66 -31.34 22.11
C ARG A 189 -11.47 -31.63 20.85
N GLN A 190 -10.96 -31.24 19.71
CA GLN A 190 -11.64 -31.34 18.43
C GLN A 190 -10.63 -31.72 17.33
N PRO A 191 -10.34 -33.02 17.16
CA PRO A 191 -9.44 -33.49 16.12
C PRO A 191 -9.84 -32.98 14.73
N GLY A 192 -8.88 -32.40 13.99
CA GLY A 192 -9.13 -31.85 12.65
C GLY A 192 -9.74 -30.45 12.61
N CYS A 193 -9.78 -29.72 13.73
CA CYS A 193 -10.28 -28.34 13.77
C CYS A 193 -9.40 -27.34 13.00
N PHE A 194 -8.09 -27.58 12.92
CA PHE A 194 -7.15 -26.69 12.24
C PHE A 194 -6.97 -27.04 10.76
N LYS A 195 -6.87 -26.00 9.93
CA LYS A 195 -6.52 -26.11 8.51
C LYS A 195 -5.02 -26.13 8.30
N GLY A 196 -4.56 -26.91 7.31
CA GLY A 196 -3.15 -26.93 6.89
C GLY A 196 -2.22 -27.67 7.84
N GLU A 197 -0.93 -27.59 7.55
CA GLU A 197 0.12 -28.22 8.36
C GLU A 197 0.48 -27.32 9.55
N GLY A 198 0.73 -27.92 10.72
CA GLY A 198 0.93 -27.18 11.98
C GLY A 198 2.17 -26.32 12.06
N PRO A 199 2.53 -25.82 13.25
CA PRO A 199 3.68 -24.95 13.46
C PRO A 199 5.00 -25.52 12.90
N ASP A 200 5.09 -26.85 12.78
CA ASP A 200 6.25 -27.55 12.22
C ASP A 200 6.41 -27.37 10.70
N SER A 201 5.41 -26.84 10.00
CA SER A 201 5.46 -26.54 8.56
C SER A 201 6.12 -25.19 8.24
N ILE A 202 6.46 -24.40 9.26
CA ILE A 202 7.11 -23.10 9.08
C ILE A 202 8.46 -23.29 8.39
N LYS A 203 8.66 -22.54 7.30
CA LYS A 203 9.89 -22.58 6.49
C LYS A 203 10.75 -21.35 6.72
N CYS A 204 12.04 -21.52 6.46
CA CYS A 204 13.04 -20.48 6.57
C CYS A 204 14.06 -20.62 5.44
N LYS A 205 14.10 -19.63 4.54
CA LYS A 205 15.03 -19.57 3.41
C LYS A 205 16.11 -18.51 3.57
N TRP A 206 15.93 -17.53 4.45
CA TRP A 206 16.93 -16.49 4.72
C TRP A 206 17.32 -16.46 6.18
N MET A 207 18.45 -15.81 6.41
CA MET A 207 18.90 -15.39 7.73
C MET A 207 19.23 -13.90 7.68
N ALA A 208 19.22 -13.27 8.85
CA ALA A 208 19.56 -11.88 8.99
C ALA A 208 20.55 -11.64 10.13
N LEU A 209 21.59 -10.90 9.81
CA LEU A 209 22.43 -10.23 10.79
C LEU A 209 21.88 -8.82 10.99
N PHE A 210 21.31 -8.60 12.17
CA PHE A 210 20.88 -7.31 12.65
C PHE A 210 21.97 -6.64 13.47
N GLY A 211 22.11 -5.33 13.36
CA GLY A 211 23.08 -4.58 14.16
C GLY A 211 22.68 -3.15 14.45
N ILE A 212 23.27 -2.60 15.50
CA ILE A 212 23.31 -1.16 15.78
C ILE A 212 24.78 -0.80 15.84
N ALA A 213 25.19 0.24 15.10
CA ALA A 213 26.56 0.73 15.10
C ALA A 213 26.62 2.25 15.27
N GLU A 214 27.70 2.71 15.89
CA GLU A 214 28.05 4.12 15.96
C GLU A 214 28.78 4.55 14.69
N LEU A 215 28.46 5.73 14.18
CA LEU A 215 29.00 6.23 12.92
C LEU A 215 30.29 7.04 13.07
N LYS A 216 30.91 7.01 14.25
CA LYS A 216 32.13 7.77 14.55
C LYS A 216 33.27 7.37 13.60
N GLY A 217 33.72 8.32 12.79
CA GLY A 217 34.81 8.12 11.82
C GLY A 217 34.41 7.37 10.54
N LEU A 218 33.12 7.06 10.35
CA LEU A 218 32.60 6.39 9.16
C LEU A 218 31.94 7.41 8.21
N LYS A 219 32.13 7.21 6.90
CA LYS A 219 31.56 8.07 5.85
C LYS A 219 30.26 7.46 5.31
N ILE A 220 29.23 7.41 6.16
CA ILE A 220 27.89 6.92 5.79
C ILE A 220 26.96 8.12 5.65
N GLN A 221 26.22 8.17 4.54
CA GLN A 221 25.22 9.21 4.32
C GLN A 221 23.96 8.92 5.16
N PRO A 222 23.42 9.92 5.89
CA PRO A 222 22.15 9.77 6.60
C PRO A 222 21.01 9.37 5.66
N GLY A 223 20.06 8.60 6.19
CA GLY A 223 18.95 8.01 5.44
C GLY A 223 19.04 6.49 5.37
N ALA A 224 18.25 5.89 4.49
CA ALA A 224 18.31 4.47 4.18
C ALA A 224 19.20 4.22 2.97
N SER A 225 20.04 3.21 3.06
CA SER A 225 20.86 2.72 1.95
C SER A 225 20.73 1.23 1.83
N LEU A 226 20.64 0.74 0.60
CA LEU A 226 20.52 -0.66 0.31
C LEU A 226 21.56 -1.07 -0.75
N THR A 227 22.42 -2.00 -0.36
CA THR A 227 23.36 -2.64 -1.28
C THR A 227 22.78 -4.00 -1.66
N ALA A 228 22.36 -4.12 -2.93
CA ALA A 228 21.77 -5.33 -3.48
C ALA A 228 22.83 -6.18 -4.18
N GLN A 229 22.87 -7.47 -3.91
CA GLN A 229 23.75 -8.42 -4.58
C GLN A 229 23.05 -9.77 -4.78
N LYS A 230 23.69 -10.67 -5.52
CA LYS A 230 23.18 -12.04 -5.65
C LYS A 230 23.20 -12.72 -4.28
N ASP A 231 22.05 -13.25 -3.88
CA ASP A 231 21.82 -14.02 -2.66
C ASP A 231 22.01 -13.26 -1.33
N GLN A 232 22.25 -11.94 -1.38
CA GLN A 232 22.37 -11.12 -0.18
C GLN A 232 21.93 -9.66 -0.38
N THR A 233 21.54 -9.01 0.71
CA THR A 233 21.25 -7.57 0.76
C THR A 233 21.80 -6.97 2.04
N ILE A 234 22.44 -5.80 1.97
CA ILE A 234 22.88 -5.04 3.15
C ILE A 234 22.08 -3.74 3.18
N ALA A 235 21.15 -3.62 4.12
CA ALA A 235 20.41 -2.40 4.38
C ALA A 235 21.00 -1.66 5.59
N ILE A 236 21.18 -0.36 5.45
CA ILE A 236 21.68 0.54 6.49
C ILE A 236 20.71 1.70 6.61
N MET A 237 20.09 1.85 7.76
CA MET A 237 19.22 2.99 8.07
C MET A 237 19.92 3.84 9.11
N SER A 238 20.23 5.08 8.79
CA SER A 238 21.15 5.89 9.58
C SER A 238 20.66 7.30 9.83
N GLY A 239 20.94 7.80 11.03
CA GLY A 239 20.89 9.22 11.35
C GLY A 239 22.29 9.82 11.31
N LYS A 240 22.54 10.83 12.15
CA LYS A 240 23.88 11.44 12.26
C LYS A 240 24.87 10.55 13.00
N ASP A 241 24.45 9.95 14.12
CA ASP A 241 25.37 9.31 15.06
C ASP A 241 25.31 7.78 15.05
N ARG A 242 24.21 7.21 14.55
CA ARG A 242 23.94 5.77 14.62
C ARG A 242 23.37 5.22 13.33
N ALA A 243 23.66 3.95 13.07
CA ALA A 243 23.12 3.17 11.98
C ALA A 243 22.53 1.85 12.48
N TYR A 244 21.40 1.47 11.86
CA TYR A 244 20.76 0.18 11.99
C TYR A 244 21.09 -0.67 10.77
N ILE A 245 21.66 -1.84 11.02
CA ILE A 245 22.18 -2.76 10.01
C ILE A 245 21.21 -3.92 9.88
N VAL A 246 20.86 -4.25 8.63
CA VAL A 246 20.13 -5.47 8.28
C VAL A 246 20.85 -6.12 7.11
N HIS A 247 21.65 -7.14 7.39
CA HIS A 247 22.30 -7.94 6.37
C HIS A 247 21.56 -9.27 6.21
N ASN A 248 20.83 -9.40 5.11
CA ASN A 248 20.08 -10.61 4.81
C ASN A 248 20.88 -11.47 3.84
N THR A 249 20.89 -12.78 4.08
CA THR A 249 21.58 -13.75 3.22
C THR A 249 20.70 -14.98 3.02
N VAL A 250 20.72 -15.53 1.81
CA VAL A 250 20.01 -16.77 1.48
C VAL A 250 20.72 -17.95 2.15
N LEU A 251 19.95 -18.85 2.76
CA LEU A 251 20.47 -20.12 3.28
C LEU A 251 20.79 -21.08 2.14
N PRO A 252 21.89 -21.85 2.21
CA PRO A 252 22.21 -22.87 1.21
C PRO A 252 21.12 -23.93 1.02
N LYS A 253 20.37 -24.20 2.10
CA LYS A 253 19.24 -25.12 2.15
C LYS A 253 18.08 -24.43 2.88
N GLU A 254 16.88 -24.56 2.35
CA GLU A 254 15.67 -24.16 3.06
C GLU A 254 15.46 -25.09 4.28
N LEU A 255 15.24 -24.48 5.44
CA LEU A 255 15.01 -25.17 6.71
C LEU A 255 13.51 -25.21 7.00
N ALA A 256 13.05 -26.27 7.66
CA ALA A 256 11.65 -26.40 8.10
C ALA A 256 11.54 -26.90 9.55
N GLY A 257 10.50 -26.46 10.24
CA GLY A 257 10.13 -26.96 11.57
C GLY A 257 11.29 -26.93 12.56
N SER A 258 11.62 -28.09 13.11
CA SER A 258 12.67 -28.26 14.13
C SER A 258 14.10 -28.05 13.62
N GLU A 259 14.33 -28.02 12.29
CA GLU A 259 15.64 -27.64 11.73
C GLU A 259 15.98 -26.16 11.99
N ILE A 260 14.97 -25.33 12.24
CA ILE A 260 15.12 -23.89 12.47
C ILE A 260 15.55 -23.64 13.92
N ARG A 261 16.86 -23.56 14.14
CA ARG A 261 17.46 -23.23 15.45
C ARG A 261 18.00 -21.81 15.53
N ARG A 262 18.27 -21.36 16.77
CA ARG A 262 19.04 -20.13 17.00
C ARG A 262 20.50 -20.36 16.61
N PHE A 263 21.10 -19.34 15.99
CA PHE A 263 22.52 -19.34 15.67
C PHE A 263 23.37 -18.95 16.90
N THR A 264 24.58 -19.49 16.97
CA THR A 264 25.55 -19.18 18.03
C THR A 264 26.29 -17.87 17.78
N GLU A 265 27.04 -17.40 18.78
CA GLU A 265 27.86 -16.20 18.66
C GLU A 265 29.04 -16.38 17.69
N GLU A 266 29.59 -17.60 17.63
CA GLU A 266 30.63 -18.00 16.69
C GLU A 266 30.09 -17.95 15.25
N GLU A 267 28.94 -18.57 14.99
CA GLU A 267 28.30 -18.55 13.65
C GLU A 267 28.00 -17.13 13.17
N ARG A 268 27.58 -16.24 14.10
CA ARG A 268 27.38 -14.82 13.80
C ARG A 268 28.69 -14.13 13.42
N THR A 269 29.77 -14.44 14.12
CA THR A 269 31.08 -13.81 13.92
C THR A 269 31.69 -14.27 12.59
N GLU A 270 31.66 -15.57 12.32
CA GLU A 270 32.11 -16.17 11.05
C GLU A 270 31.34 -15.57 9.87
N HIS A 271 30.00 -15.47 9.97
CA HIS A 271 29.19 -14.81 8.95
C HIS A 271 29.61 -13.36 8.73
N ALA A 272 29.80 -12.58 9.80
CA ALA A 272 30.19 -11.19 9.66
C ALA A 272 31.58 -11.04 8.99
N GLU A 273 32.57 -11.82 9.44
CA GLU A 273 33.96 -11.77 8.94
C GLU A 273 34.07 -12.07 7.44
N LYS A 274 33.27 -13.02 6.95
CA LYS A 274 33.17 -13.34 5.52
C LYS A 274 32.84 -12.13 4.65
N HIS A 275 32.09 -11.18 5.21
CA HIS A 275 31.59 -9.99 4.52
C HIS A 275 32.33 -8.71 4.91
N PHE A 276 33.42 -8.77 5.69
CA PHE A 276 34.13 -7.57 6.14
C PHE A 276 34.66 -6.67 5.02
N ASN A 277 34.93 -7.23 3.84
CA ASN A 277 35.44 -6.48 2.70
C ASN A 277 34.35 -6.00 1.75
N ASP A 278 33.08 -6.35 1.98
CA ASP A 278 31.97 -5.91 1.15
C ASP A 278 31.78 -4.40 1.31
N LEU A 279 31.76 -3.68 0.19
CA LEU A 279 31.51 -2.25 0.16
C LEU A 279 30.02 -1.98 0.33
N ILE A 280 29.70 -1.01 1.18
CA ILE A 280 28.31 -0.62 1.49
C ILE A 280 27.97 0.74 0.87
N GLN A 281 28.86 1.72 1.03
CA GLN A 281 28.73 3.07 0.45
C GLN A 281 30.11 3.65 0.20
N ASN A 282 30.38 4.02 -1.05
CA ASN A 282 31.68 4.48 -1.51
C ASN A 282 32.78 3.50 -1.06
N GLU A 283 33.75 3.97 -0.29
CA GLU A 283 34.86 3.16 0.23
C GLU A 283 34.56 2.51 1.59
N THR A 284 33.41 2.82 2.22
CA THR A 284 33.07 2.26 3.54
C THR A 284 32.75 0.78 3.39
N LYS A 285 33.38 -0.05 4.22
CA LYS A 285 33.15 -1.50 4.23
C LYS A 285 32.19 -1.90 5.34
N PHE A 286 31.50 -3.02 5.14
CA PHE A 286 30.67 -3.63 6.19
C PHE A 286 31.48 -3.94 7.46
N GLY A 287 32.74 -4.38 7.32
CA GLY A 287 33.61 -4.66 8.46
C GLY A 287 33.91 -3.44 9.34
N ASP A 288 33.98 -2.23 8.77
CA ASP A 288 34.18 -1.00 9.53
C ASP A 288 32.96 -0.71 10.42
N LEU A 289 31.77 -0.89 9.85
CA LEU A 289 30.51 -0.72 10.57
C LEU A 289 30.32 -1.79 11.66
N TYR A 290 30.67 -3.04 11.34
CA TYR A 290 30.58 -4.15 12.30
C TYR A 290 31.56 -4.00 13.46
N ARG A 291 32.76 -3.43 13.24
CA ARG A 291 33.71 -3.12 14.33
C ARG A 291 33.19 -2.04 15.27
N ASN A 292 32.47 -1.04 14.75
CA ASN A 292 31.82 0.00 15.54
C ASN A 292 30.43 -0.39 16.07
N ARG A 293 30.07 -1.68 16.03
CA ARG A 293 28.75 -2.13 16.51
C ARG A 293 28.63 -1.96 18.02
N VAL A 294 27.50 -1.43 18.47
CA VAL A 294 27.06 -1.48 19.86
C VAL A 294 26.51 -2.88 20.17
N ARG A 295 25.75 -3.45 19.22
CA ARG A 295 25.17 -4.78 19.37
C ARG A 295 24.87 -5.40 18.00
N SER A 296 24.88 -6.73 17.94
CA SER A 296 24.39 -7.49 16.80
C SER A 296 23.64 -8.75 17.23
N ALA A 297 22.69 -9.17 16.40
CA ALA A 297 21.94 -10.41 16.54
C ALA A 297 21.93 -11.12 15.18
N TYR A 298 21.94 -12.44 15.20
CA TYR A 298 21.94 -13.25 13.99
C TYR A 298 20.88 -14.32 14.11
N VAL A 299 19.91 -14.27 13.21
CA VAL A 299 18.66 -15.01 13.36
C VAL A 299 18.21 -15.63 12.04
N PRO A 300 17.59 -16.82 12.08
CA PRO A 300 16.81 -17.30 10.95
C PRO A 300 15.63 -16.36 10.71
N LEU A 301 15.24 -16.18 9.44
CA LEU A 301 14.06 -15.42 9.06
C LEU A 301 12.96 -16.38 8.63
N GLN A 302 12.19 -16.86 9.61
CA GLN A 302 10.97 -17.61 9.34
C GLN A 302 9.98 -16.74 8.58
N GLN A 303 9.28 -17.36 7.65
CA GLN A 303 8.27 -16.68 6.86
C GLN A 303 7.00 -17.52 6.85
N TYR A 304 5.91 -16.90 7.28
CA TYR A 304 4.61 -17.54 7.28
C TYR A 304 3.50 -16.50 7.44
N ALA A 305 2.32 -16.86 6.95
CA ALA A 305 1.05 -16.29 7.35
C ALA A 305 0.12 -17.49 7.59
N LEU A 306 -0.24 -17.73 8.84
CA LEU A 306 -1.07 -18.87 9.23
C LEU A 306 -2.55 -18.54 8.98
N GLU A 307 -3.32 -19.58 8.66
CA GLU A 307 -4.77 -19.46 8.49
C GLU A 307 -5.52 -19.54 9.82
N ASN A 308 -5.03 -20.31 10.79
CA ASN A 308 -5.68 -20.49 12.09
C ASN A 308 -5.05 -19.57 13.13
N TRP A 309 -5.81 -18.61 13.63
CA TRP A 309 -5.38 -17.62 14.62
C TRP A 309 -5.99 -17.89 15.98
N HIS A 310 -7.14 -18.57 16.07
CA HIS A 310 -7.79 -18.87 17.34
C HIS A 310 -8.23 -20.32 17.51
N PHE A 311 -8.45 -20.68 18.78
CA PHE A 311 -9.19 -21.86 19.19
C PHE A 311 -9.79 -21.63 20.58
N GLY A 312 -11.11 -21.76 20.70
CA GLY A 312 -11.83 -21.47 21.94
C GLY A 312 -11.55 -20.04 22.41
N ARG A 313 -11.01 -19.89 23.63
CA ARG A 313 -10.69 -18.58 24.24
C ARG A 313 -9.26 -18.11 24.01
N ILE A 314 -8.51 -18.79 23.13
CA ILE A 314 -7.12 -18.47 22.80
C ILE A 314 -7.08 -17.84 21.40
N ILE A 315 -6.42 -16.70 21.26
CA ILE A 315 -6.13 -16.05 19.98
C ILE A 315 -4.65 -15.66 19.88
N LEU A 316 -4.11 -15.72 18.69
CA LEU A 316 -2.72 -15.40 18.38
C LEU A 316 -2.66 -14.13 17.54
N LEU A 317 -1.75 -13.20 17.86
CA LEU A 317 -1.62 -11.93 17.15
C LEU A 317 -0.15 -11.56 16.86
N GLY A 318 0.06 -10.77 15.80
CA GLY A 318 1.39 -10.31 15.38
C GLY A 318 2.30 -11.43 14.85
N ASP A 319 3.59 -11.35 15.19
CA ASP A 319 4.63 -12.30 14.77
C ASP A 319 4.34 -13.77 15.14
N THR A 320 3.33 -14.03 15.98
CA THR A 320 2.86 -15.37 16.31
C THR A 320 2.10 -16.06 15.17
N VAL A 321 1.45 -15.30 14.29
CA VAL A 321 0.61 -15.83 13.20
C VAL A 321 1.05 -15.36 11.82
N HIS A 322 1.75 -14.25 11.72
CA HIS A 322 2.33 -13.80 10.46
C HIS A 322 3.71 -13.19 10.69
N LYS A 323 4.70 -13.69 9.97
CA LYS A 323 6.07 -13.17 10.02
C LYS A 323 6.48 -12.64 8.65
N THR A 324 6.69 -11.33 8.60
CA THR A 324 7.16 -10.61 7.42
C THR A 324 8.68 -10.60 7.32
N HIS A 325 9.21 -10.54 6.09
CA HIS A 325 10.62 -10.28 5.86
C HIS A 325 10.94 -8.82 6.25
N PRO A 326 12.05 -8.52 6.95
CA PRO A 326 12.35 -7.18 7.48
C PRO A 326 12.53 -6.10 6.40
N VAL A 327 12.76 -6.49 5.15
CA VAL A 327 13.02 -5.60 4.01
C VAL A 327 11.94 -4.53 3.78
N THR A 328 10.67 -4.83 4.08
CA THR A 328 9.57 -3.87 3.93
C THR A 328 9.32 -3.05 5.20
N GLY A 329 9.92 -3.42 6.34
CA GLY A 329 9.73 -2.73 7.62
C GLY A 329 8.31 -2.79 8.21
N MET A 330 7.39 -3.57 7.63
CA MET A 330 5.96 -3.54 7.98
C MET A 330 5.58 -4.34 9.25
N GLY A 331 6.49 -5.17 9.79
CA GLY A 331 6.15 -6.10 10.88
C GLY A 331 5.60 -5.44 12.15
N ALA A 332 6.23 -4.35 12.61
CA ALA A 332 5.74 -3.63 13.79
C ALA A 332 4.40 -2.95 13.56
N ALA A 333 4.21 -2.36 12.37
CA ALA A 333 2.95 -1.73 12.00
C ALA A 333 1.81 -2.76 11.96
N MET A 334 2.05 -3.95 11.40
CA MET A 334 1.07 -5.04 11.38
C MET A 334 0.64 -5.47 12.79
N CYS A 335 1.58 -5.54 13.74
CA CYS A 335 1.24 -5.84 15.15
C CYS A 335 0.30 -4.78 15.75
N ILE A 336 0.61 -3.49 15.53
CA ILE A 336 -0.22 -2.39 16.07
C ILE A 336 -1.62 -2.41 15.42
N GLU A 337 -1.70 -2.69 14.12
CA GLU A 337 -2.99 -2.82 13.44
C GLU A 337 -3.83 -4.00 13.93
N ASP A 338 -3.22 -5.17 14.16
CA ASP A 338 -3.92 -6.34 14.69
C ASP A 338 -4.49 -6.06 16.07
N ALA A 339 -3.72 -5.37 16.92
CA ALA A 339 -4.16 -4.93 18.24
C ALA A 339 -5.38 -4.01 18.13
N ALA A 340 -5.36 -3.04 17.22
CA ALA A 340 -6.46 -2.11 17.03
C ALA A 340 -7.75 -2.81 16.57
N VAL A 341 -7.65 -3.75 15.63
CA VAL A 341 -8.82 -4.52 15.16
C VAL A 341 -9.38 -5.41 16.26
N PHE A 342 -8.53 -6.09 17.03
CA PHE A 342 -8.96 -6.86 18.20
C PHE A 342 -9.74 -6.00 19.20
N VAL A 343 -9.21 -4.83 19.55
CA VAL A 343 -9.84 -3.92 20.53
C VAL A 343 -11.14 -3.35 20.00
N ASN A 344 -11.22 -3.00 18.71
CA ASN A 344 -12.46 -2.51 18.11
C ASN A 344 -13.59 -3.56 18.20
N LEU A 345 -13.27 -4.82 17.88
CA LEU A 345 -14.23 -5.93 17.94
C LEU A 345 -14.65 -6.24 19.38
N LEU A 346 -13.70 -6.26 20.31
CA LEU A 346 -13.99 -6.49 21.73
C LEU A 346 -14.86 -5.36 22.30
N ALA A 347 -14.52 -4.10 22.02
CA ALA A 347 -15.31 -2.96 22.46
C ALA A 347 -16.71 -2.93 21.81
N ALA A 348 -16.85 -3.38 20.56
CA ALA A 348 -18.16 -3.54 19.91
C ALA A 348 -19.02 -4.60 20.58
N HIS A 349 -18.41 -5.69 21.05
CA HIS A 349 -19.13 -6.68 21.83
C HIS A 349 -19.59 -6.10 23.19
N LEU A 350 -18.73 -5.33 23.88
CA LEU A 350 -19.07 -4.73 25.18
C LEU A 350 -20.28 -3.78 25.12
N ASP A 351 -20.47 -3.07 24.01
CA ASP A 351 -21.64 -2.21 23.81
C ASP A 351 -22.97 -3.00 23.80
N THR A 352 -22.95 -4.30 23.51
CA THR A 352 -24.15 -5.14 23.54
C THR A 352 -24.61 -5.48 24.96
N SER A 353 -23.77 -5.25 25.98
CA SER A 353 -24.00 -5.65 27.38
C SER A 353 -24.29 -7.14 27.59
N LEU A 354 -24.04 -7.99 26.58
CA LEU A 354 -24.18 -9.44 26.70
C LEU A 354 -22.93 -10.05 27.36
N PRO A 355 -23.08 -11.17 28.10
CA PRO A 355 -21.94 -11.93 28.55
C PRO A 355 -21.11 -12.47 27.37
N LEU A 356 -19.79 -12.48 27.53
CA LEU A 356 -18.85 -13.02 26.54
C LEU A 356 -18.84 -14.56 26.58
N GLY A 357 -19.93 -15.15 26.09
CA GLY A 357 -20.09 -16.60 25.92
C GLY A 357 -19.28 -17.18 24.75
N PRO A 358 -19.14 -18.51 24.67
CA PRO A 358 -18.31 -19.17 23.65
C PRO A 358 -18.64 -18.79 22.21
N GLU A 359 -19.93 -18.69 21.86
CA GLU A 359 -20.37 -18.30 20.52
C GLU A 359 -19.94 -16.88 20.14
N HIS A 360 -20.02 -15.94 21.10
CA HIS A 360 -19.59 -14.56 20.90
C HIS A 360 -18.07 -14.46 20.71
N VAL A 361 -17.30 -15.25 21.47
CA VAL A 361 -15.84 -15.34 21.31
C VAL A 361 -15.48 -15.87 19.92
N GLU A 362 -16.12 -16.97 19.51
CA GLU A 362 -15.90 -17.59 18.21
C GLU A 362 -16.23 -16.64 17.05
N GLN A 363 -17.37 -15.93 17.13
CA GLN A 363 -17.76 -14.93 16.15
C GLN A 363 -16.77 -13.76 16.08
N MET A 364 -16.35 -13.24 17.24
CA MET A 364 -15.42 -12.13 17.33
C MET A 364 -14.04 -12.50 16.75
N PHE A 365 -13.51 -13.66 17.11
CA PHE A 365 -12.21 -14.13 16.60
C PHE A 365 -12.27 -14.48 15.11
N SER A 366 -13.35 -15.13 14.65
CA SER A 366 -13.56 -15.40 13.22
C SER A 366 -13.65 -14.11 12.39
N GLU A 367 -14.28 -13.06 12.93
CA GLU A 367 -14.33 -11.77 12.26
C GLU A 367 -12.95 -11.10 12.20
N LEU A 368 -12.14 -11.21 13.27
CA LEU A 368 -10.75 -10.76 13.25
C LEU A 368 -9.95 -11.47 12.16
N GLU A 369 -10.05 -12.80 12.07
CA GLU A 369 -9.40 -13.59 11.02
C GLU A 369 -9.83 -13.14 9.63
N ARG A 370 -11.13 -12.97 9.41
CA ARG A 370 -11.70 -12.51 8.13
C ARG A 370 -11.11 -11.16 7.69
N LEU A 371 -10.88 -10.25 8.63
CA LEU A 371 -10.33 -8.92 8.37
C LEU A 371 -8.80 -8.94 8.21
N ARG A 372 -8.08 -9.77 8.98
CA ARG A 372 -6.62 -9.69 9.10
C ARG A 372 -5.85 -10.73 8.29
N VAL A 373 -6.37 -11.94 8.09
CA VAL A 373 -5.69 -13.01 7.34
C VAL A 373 -5.37 -12.60 5.89
N PRO A 374 -6.31 -12.04 5.09
CA PRO A 374 -5.99 -11.65 3.72
C PRO A 374 -4.93 -10.54 3.66
N ARG A 375 -4.98 -9.60 4.61
CA ARG A 375 -4.06 -8.46 4.70
C ARG A 375 -2.64 -8.90 5.10
N SER A 376 -2.53 -9.70 6.16
CA SER A 376 -1.24 -10.21 6.62
C SER A 376 -0.59 -11.11 5.57
N THR A 377 -1.36 -12.01 4.95
CA THR A 377 -0.90 -12.87 3.84
C THR A 377 -0.36 -12.04 2.68
N ALA A 378 -1.09 -11.01 2.25
CA ALA A 378 -0.64 -10.14 1.17
C ALA A 378 0.68 -9.42 1.48
N ILE A 379 0.83 -8.90 2.71
CA ILE A 379 2.04 -8.17 3.13
C ILE A 379 3.23 -9.13 3.32
N VAL A 380 3.02 -10.32 3.89
CA VAL A 380 4.06 -11.35 4.02
C VAL A 380 4.56 -11.76 2.62
N ASN A 381 3.65 -12.08 1.71
CA ASN A 381 4.00 -12.46 0.33
C ASN A 381 4.74 -11.34 -0.41
N GLN A 382 4.27 -10.09 -0.26
CA GLN A 382 4.94 -8.93 -0.84
C GLN A 382 6.36 -8.75 -0.28
N SER A 383 6.55 -8.93 1.02
CA SER A 383 7.86 -8.79 1.66
C SER A 383 8.89 -9.81 1.15
N PHE A 384 8.44 -11.04 0.87
CA PHE A 384 9.27 -12.08 0.29
C PHE A 384 9.62 -11.82 -1.17
N GLN A 385 8.64 -11.39 -1.96
CA GLN A 385 8.88 -11.01 -3.35
C GLN A 385 9.87 -9.84 -3.44
N ALA A 386 9.74 -8.86 -2.55
CA ALA A 386 10.68 -7.75 -2.43
C ALA A 386 12.09 -8.23 -2.08
N GLN A 387 12.25 -9.08 -1.06
CA GLN A 387 13.56 -9.64 -0.71
C GLN A 387 14.17 -10.43 -1.88
N SER A 388 13.39 -11.31 -2.51
CA SER A 388 13.86 -12.13 -3.63
C SER A 388 14.31 -11.27 -4.81
N MET A 389 13.60 -10.17 -5.06
CA MET A 389 13.95 -9.20 -6.10
C MET A 389 15.24 -8.46 -5.77
N GLN A 390 15.39 -7.99 -4.53
CA GLN A 390 16.58 -7.28 -4.07
C GLN A 390 17.82 -8.17 -3.97
N SER A 391 17.66 -9.47 -3.67
CA SER A 391 18.77 -10.44 -3.63
C SER A 391 18.99 -11.17 -4.97
N TRP A 392 18.44 -10.65 -6.07
CA TRP A 392 18.62 -11.13 -7.44
C TRP A 392 18.43 -12.64 -7.62
N GLN A 393 17.38 -13.22 -7.04
CA GLN A 393 17.13 -14.67 -7.12
C GLN A 393 16.95 -15.18 -8.56
N HIS A 394 16.64 -14.28 -9.50
CA HIS A 394 16.61 -14.56 -10.94
C HIS A 394 17.30 -13.43 -11.71
N PRO A 395 17.97 -13.69 -12.86
CA PRO A 395 18.61 -12.63 -13.66
C PRO A 395 17.67 -11.47 -14.05
N LEU A 396 16.40 -11.78 -14.34
CA LEU A 396 15.38 -10.75 -14.61
C LEU A 396 15.11 -9.86 -13.38
N MET A 397 15.19 -10.40 -12.16
CA MET A 397 15.02 -9.59 -10.95
C MET A 397 16.16 -8.58 -10.78
N LYS A 398 17.40 -8.95 -11.12
CA LYS A 398 18.52 -7.99 -11.18
C LYS A 398 18.24 -6.88 -12.20
N LEU A 399 17.78 -7.24 -13.40
CA LEU A 399 17.44 -6.27 -14.44
C LEU A 399 16.38 -5.28 -13.94
N PHE A 400 15.28 -5.78 -13.40
CA PHE A 400 14.20 -4.94 -12.89
C PHE A 400 14.66 -4.07 -11.71
N TYR A 401 15.28 -4.69 -10.69
CA TYR A 401 15.66 -3.98 -9.48
C TYR A 401 16.73 -2.93 -9.71
N MET A 402 17.82 -3.29 -10.41
CA MET A 402 18.95 -2.38 -10.54
C MET A 402 18.84 -1.37 -11.67
N TYR A 403 18.01 -1.62 -12.70
CA TYR A 403 17.98 -0.77 -13.90
C TYR A 403 16.62 -0.16 -14.21
N VAL A 404 15.51 -0.82 -13.84
CA VAL A 404 14.16 -0.35 -14.16
C VAL A 404 13.59 0.47 -13.01
N ILE A 405 13.51 -0.09 -11.80
CA ILE A 405 12.91 0.58 -10.63
C ILE A 405 13.57 1.93 -10.31
N PRO A 406 14.91 2.07 -10.32
CA PRO A 406 15.59 3.36 -10.18
C PRO A 406 15.08 4.48 -11.07
N LYS A 407 14.65 4.16 -12.29
CA LYS A 407 14.16 5.14 -13.27
C LYS A 407 12.70 5.54 -13.02
N LEU A 408 12.01 4.81 -12.15
CA LEU A 408 10.62 5.08 -11.76
C LEU A 408 10.51 6.01 -10.55
N GLY A 409 11.61 6.60 -10.05
CA GLY A 409 11.56 7.69 -9.05
C GLY A 409 10.78 7.41 -7.75
N LEU A 410 10.59 8.49 -6.96
CA LEU A 410 9.99 8.44 -5.61
C LEU A 410 8.48 8.20 -5.63
N ASP A 411 7.80 8.76 -6.61
CA ASP A 411 6.36 8.59 -6.83
C ASP A 411 5.95 7.12 -7.08
N PHE A 412 6.79 6.31 -7.72
CA PHE A 412 6.56 4.87 -7.80
C PHE A 412 6.68 4.19 -6.43
N VAL A 413 7.71 4.54 -5.65
CA VAL A 413 7.89 4.03 -4.28
C VAL A 413 6.69 4.41 -3.41
N LEU A 414 6.21 5.65 -3.52
CA LEU A 414 5.01 6.13 -2.84
C LEU A 414 3.76 5.35 -3.26
N ALA A 415 3.56 5.12 -4.55
CA ALA A 415 2.41 4.36 -5.06
C ALA A 415 2.37 2.92 -4.49
N GLN A 416 3.53 2.27 -4.37
CA GLN A 416 3.64 0.97 -3.70
C GLN A 416 3.32 1.06 -2.20
N ALA A 417 3.84 2.09 -1.51
CA ALA A 417 3.58 2.32 -0.10
C ALA A 417 2.09 2.63 0.20
N MET A 418 1.39 3.33 -0.71
CA MET A 418 -0.04 3.64 -0.57
C MET A 418 -0.90 2.39 -0.42
N LYS A 419 -0.61 1.32 -1.15
CA LYS A 419 -1.38 0.06 -1.08
C LYS A 419 -1.33 -0.55 0.33
N GLY A 420 -0.17 -0.46 0.99
CA GLY A 420 0.00 -0.93 2.36
C GLY A 420 -0.62 0.00 3.39
N ASN A 421 -0.46 1.32 3.21
CA ASN A 421 -0.78 2.32 4.25
C ASN A 421 -2.23 2.80 4.24
N CYS A 422 -2.86 3.04 3.08
CA CYS A 422 -4.20 3.63 3.04
C CYS A 422 -5.29 2.73 3.64
N ALA A 423 -5.08 1.41 3.64
CA ALA A 423 -6.01 0.42 4.19
C ALA A 423 -5.78 0.13 5.68
N ALA A 424 -4.97 0.94 6.36
CA ALA A 424 -4.72 0.78 7.78
C ALA A 424 -6.01 1.01 8.60
N PRO A 425 -6.30 0.15 9.60
CA PRO A 425 -7.36 0.40 10.56
C PRO A 425 -7.04 1.61 11.45
N ARG A 426 -8.04 2.04 12.20
CA ARG A 426 -7.95 3.00 13.30
C ARG A 426 -8.65 2.42 14.53
N LEU A 427 -8.44 3.02 15.71
CA LEU A 427 -9.28 2.75 16.88
C LEU A 427 -10.61 3.51 16.70
N GLU A 428 -11.73 2.80 16.58
CA GLU A 428 -13.01 3.38 16.13
C GLU A 428 -13.65 4.32 17.15
N ARG A 429 -13.50 4.02 18.44
CA ARG A 429 -14.08 4.81 19.56
C ARG A 429 -13.15 5.92 20.07
N LEU A 430 -11.97 6.07 19.48
CA LEU A 430 -11.06 7.18 19.81
C LEU A 430 -11.11 8.25 18.72
N PRO A 431 -11.00 9.54 19.09
CA PRO A 431 -10.91 10.61 18.10
C PRO A 431 -9.70 10.39 17.20
N VAL A 432 -9.83 10.74 15.92
CA VAL A 432 -8.70 10.76 14.98
C VAL A 432 -8.06 12.15 15.07
N PRO A 433 -6.78 12.24 15.46
CA PRO A 433 -6.07 13.52 15.44
C PRO A 433 -6.11 14.16 14.06
N ASP A 434 -6.34 15.46 14.02
CA ASP A 434 -6.34 16.21 12.77
C ASP A 434 -4.90 16.36 12.26
N ARG A 435 -4.64 15.76 11.10
CA ARG A 435 -3.35 15.79 10.41
C ARG A 435 -3.61 16.11 8.96
N ARG A 436 -2.95 17.16 8.47
CA ARG A 436 -3.03 17.54 7.07
C ARG A 436 -2.47 16.41 6.20
N ALA A 437 -3.32 15.82 5.37
CA ALA A 437 -2.93 14.77 4.45
C ALA A 437 -3.54 15.04 3.06
N LEU A 438 -2.71 15.02 2.01
CA LEU A 438 -3.20 15.12 0.63
C LEU A 438 -4.07 13.92 0.24
N VAL A 439 -3.77 12.74 0.78
CA VAL A 439 -4.47 11.50 0.46
C VAL A 439 -5.18 10.92 1.67
N GLY A 440 -4.41 10.76 2.75
CA GLY A 440 -4.88 10.15 3.99
C GLY A 440 -5.23 8.67 3.82
N PHE A 441 -6.19 8.23 4.63
CA PHE A 441 -6.58 6.84 4.77
C PHE A 441 -7.97 6.58 4.18
N ASN A 442 -8.26 5.33 3.85
CA ASN A 442 -9.48 4.97 3.13
C ASN A 442 -10.76 5.32 3.89
N ASP A 443 -10.78 5.16 5.20
CA ASP A 443 -11.92 5.45 6.09
C ASP A 443 -12.22 6.93 6.29
N LEU A 444 -11.29 7.85 5.98
CA LEU A 444 -11.54 9.30 6.06
C LEU A 444 -12.43 9.82 4.92
N ASN A 445 -12.56 9.03 3.85
CA ASN A 445 -13.44 9.32 2.72
C ASN A 445 -14.29 8.08 2.43
N PRO A 446 -15.24 7.73 3.32
CA PRO A 446 -16.10 6.56 3.14
C PRO A 446 -16.98 6.76 1.90
N GLU A 447 -17.24 5.69 1.15
CA GLU A 447 -18.23 5.76 0.08
C GLU A 447 -19.65 5.82 0.68
N PRO A 448 -20.45 6.85 0.40
CA PRO A 448 -21.86 6.79 0.72
C PRO A 448 -22.54 5.84 -0.27
N ILE A 449 -23.33 4.90 0.25
CA ILE A 449 -24.17 4.00 -0.54
C ILE A 449 -25.40 4.79 -0.99
N ASP A 450 -25.43 5.17 -2.27
CA ASP A 450 -26.57 5.84 -2.90
C ASP A 450 -27.20 4.91 -3.96
N PRO A 451 -28.48 4.52 -3.83
CA PRO A 451 -29.15 3.62 -4.77
C PRO A 451 -29.24 4.15 -6.20
N VAL A 452 -29.38 5.47 -6.37
CA VAL A 452 -29.43 6.13 -7.70
C VAL A 452 -28.05 6.08 -8.34
N ARG A 453 -26.99 6.36 -7.57
CA ARG A 453 -25.59 6.20 -8.01
C ARG A 453 -25.32 4.76 -8.45
N LEU A 454 -25.78 3.78 -7.67
CA LEU A 454 -25.60 2.36 -7.98
C LEU A 454 -26.29 1.99 -9.30
N LEU A 455 -27.49 2.53 -9.56
CA LEU A 455 -28.20 2.35 -10.83
C LEU A 455 -27.40 2.93 -12.02
N PHE A 456 -26.90 4.17 -11.92
CA PHE A 456 -26.04 4.76 -12.95
C PHE A 456 -24.75 3.95 -13.17
N LYS A 457 -24.17 3.42 -12.09
CA LYS A 457 -22.97 2.58 -12.14
C LYS A 457 -23.22 1.26 -12.87
N TRP A 458 -24.33 0.58 -12.59
CA TRP A 458 -24.69 -0.65 -13.31
C TRP A 458 -25.12 -0.38 -14.75
N GLY A 459 -25.79 0.74 -15.00
CA GLY A 459 -26.16 1.17 -16.34
C GLY A 459 -24.95 1.43 -17.23
N ALA A 460 -23.96 2.19 -16.74
CA ALA A 460 -22.71 2.43 -17.47
C ALA A 460 -21.91 1.13 -17.70
N PHE A 461 -21.87 0.23 -16.71
CA PHE A 461 -21.24 -1.08 -16.88
C PHE A 461 -21.92 -1.94 -17.95
N GLY A 462 -23.25 -2.05 -17.89
CA GLY A 462 -24.04 -2.81 -18.87
C GLY A 462 -23.87 -2.26 -20.28
N ALA A 463 -23.83 -0.93 -20.43
CA ALA A 463 -23.59 -0.27 -21.71
C ALA A 463 -22.17 -0.54 -22.26
N LEU A 464 -21.13 -0.50 -21.42
CA LEU A 464 -19.76 -0.83 -21.80
C LEU A 464 -19.60 -2.32 -22.17
N LEU A 465 -20.28 -3.21 -21.46
CA LEU A 465 -20.27 -4.65 -21.74
C LEU A 465 -20.99 -4.95 -23.06
N LEU A 466 -22.15 -4.35 -23.29
CA LEU A 466 -22.89 -4.46 -24.56
C LEU A 466 -22.07 -3.88 -25.74
N SER A 467 -21.46 -2.71 -25.54
CA SER A 467 -20.56 -2.11 -26.55
C SER A 467 -19.38 -3.03 -26.89
N THR A 468 -18.72 -3.58 -25.89
CA THR A 468 -17.61 -4.52 -26.08
C THR A 468 -18.07 -5.78 -26.82
N PHE A 469 -19.19 -6.35 -26.41
CA PHE A 469 -19.79 -7.53 -27.04
C PHE A 469 -20.13 -7.28 -28.52
N THR A 470 -20.80 -6.17 -28.83
CA THR A 470 -21.15 -5.81 -30.22
C THR A 470 -19.90 -5.58 -31.08
N THR A 471 -18.88 -4.94 -30.52
CA THR A 471 -17.60 -4.68 -31.20
C THR A 471 -16.83 -5.97 -31.50
N VAL A 472 -16.83 -6.94 -30.57
CA VAL A 472 -16.15 -8.24 -30.75
C VAL A 472 -16.86 -9.10 -31.79
N ILE A 473 -18.20 -9.15 -31.77
CA ILE A 473 -18.99 -10.04 -32.63
C ILE A 473 -19.19 -9.47 -34.04
N PHE A 474 -19.57 -8.20 -34.13
CA PHE A 474 -19.93 -7.58 -35.41
C PHE A 474 -18.76 -6.81 -36.07
N GLY A 475 -17.67 -6.58 -35.34
CA GLY A 475 -16.51 -5.81 -35.83
C GLY A 475 -15.65 -6.50 -36.91
N GLN A 476 -15.98 -7.74 -37.31
CA GLN A 476 -15.37 -8.45 -38.45
C GLN A 476 -16.22 -8.34 -39.73
N ALA A 477 -17.51 -8.00 -39.61
CA ALA A 477 -18.50 -8.29 -40.66
C ALA A 477 -18.77 -7.14 -41.65
N ILE A 478 -18.06 -6.01 -41.58
CA ILE A 478 -18.40 -4.82 -42.38
C ILE A 478 -17.18 -4.32 -43.16
N PRO A 479 -17.22 -4.30 -44.50
CA PRO A 479 -16.17 -3.71 -45.32
C PRO A 479 -15.95 -2.25 -44.92
N SER A 480 -14.69 -1.83 -44.78
CA SER A 480 -14.33 -0.43 -44.57
C SER A 480 -14.77 0.39 -45.78
N LEU A 481 -15.79 1.24 -45.60
CA LEU A 481 -16.14 2.27 -46.59
C LEU A 481 -15.03 3.33 -46.64
N PRO A 482 -14.61 3.79 -47.84
CA PRO A 482 -13.69 4.92 -47.96
C PRO A 482 -14.35 6.17 -47.36
N GLY A 483 -13.72 6.79 -46.36
CA GLY A 483 -14.19 8.03 -45.75
C GLY A 483 -14.71 7.92 -44.30
N LEU A 484 -14.92 6.71 -43.76
CA LEU A 484 -15.30 6.50 -42.36
C LEU A 484 -14.18 5.81 -41.55
N THR A 485 -12.97 6.36 -41.66
CA THR A 485 -11.89 6.10 -40.71
C THR A 485 -12.20 6.81 -39.40
N VAL A 486 -11.95 6.17 -38.26
CA VAL A 486 -11.97 6.88 -36.96
C VAL A 486 -10.99 8.04 -37.11
N ALA A 487 -11.48 9.28 -36.97
CA ALA A 487 -10.64 10.45 -37.19
C ALA A 487 -9.41 10.37 -36.27
N PRO A 488 -8.19 10.61 -36.77
CA PRO A 488 -6.96 10.58 -35.96
C PRO A 488 -7.05 11.40 -34.67
N ASP A 489 -7.81 12.50 -34.71
CA ASP A 489 -8.06 13.41 -33.58
C ASP A 489 -8.84 12.78 -32.41
N HIS A 490 -9.73 11.81 -32.69
CA HIS A 490 -10.46 11.05 -31.67
C HIS A 490 -9.52 10.14 -30.87
N ILE A 491 -8.64 9.44 -31.58
CA ILE A 491 -7.67 8.53 -30.98
C ILE A 491 -6.68 9.32 -30.13
N ASN A 492 -6.23 10.50 -30.58
CA ASN A 492 -5.30 11.35 -29.84
C ASN A 492 -5.86 11.86 -28.50
N GLY A 493 -7.09 12.39 -28.47
CA GLY A 493 -7.70 12.88 -27.23
C GLY A 493 -7.93 11.76 -26.20
N LEU A 494 -8.37 10.59 -26.67
CA LEU A 494 -8.55 9.43 -25.81
C LEU A 494 -7.20 8.85 -25.34
N LEU A 495 -6.20 8.74 -26.24
CA LEU A 495 -4.85 8.30 -25.91
C LEU A 495 -4.22 9.15 -24.80
N ILE A 496 -4.40 10.47 -24.84
CA ILE A 496 -3.93 11.37 -23.79
C ILE A 496 -4.57 11.01 -22.45
N VAL A 497 -5.89 10.84 -22.43
CA VAL A 497 -6.60 10.42 -21.20
C VAL A 497 -6.17 9.00 -20.78
N MET A 498 -5.97 8.07 -21.70
CA MET A 498 -5.50 6.71 -21.43
C MET A 498 -4.11 6.69 -20.82
N LEU A 499 -3.19 7.50 -21.36
CA LEU A 499 -1.82 7.65 -20.88
C LEU A 499 -1.85 8.26 -19.47
N VAL A 500 -2.41 9.46 -19.32
CA VAL A 500 -2.45 10.17 -18.02
C VAL A 500 -3.13 9.32 -16.95
N GLU A 501 -4.27 8.70 -17.26
CA GLU A 501 -5.02 7.92 -16.30
C GLU A 501 -4.39 6.56 -16.01
N GLY A 502 -3.78 5.90 -16.99
CA GLY A 502 -3.04 4.67 -16.70
C GLY A 502 -1.79 4.91 -15.87
N TRP A 503 -1.13 6.06 -16.00
CA TRP A 503 0.03 6.42 -15.16
C TRP A 503 -0.36 6.97 -13.77
N ARG A 504 -1.56 7.53 -13.61
CA ARG A 504 -2.15 7.87 -12.30
C ARG A 504 -2.64 6.63 -11.54
N ARG A 505 -2.97 5.55 -12.27
CA ARG A 505 -3.36 4.27 -11.68
C ARG A 505 -2.10 3.58 -11.17
N ASN A 506 -2.00 3.50 -9.84
CA ASN A 506 -1.02 2.71 -9.10
C ASN A 506 -0.47 1.57 -9.97
N ASN A 507 0.82 1.67 -10.35
CA ASN A 507 1.54 0.76 -11.24
C ASN A 507 1.59 -0.67 -10.64
N ALA A 508 0.45 -1.34 -10.54
CA ALA A 508 0.46 -2.79 -10.52
C ALA A 508 0.97 -3.17 -11.91
N LEU A 509 1.97 -4.04 -11.97
CA LEU A 509 2.59 -4.54 -13.21
C LEU A 509 1.61 -5.39 -14.06
N SER A 510 0.31 -5.09 -14.03
CA SER A 510 -0.74 -5.69 -14.82
C SER A 510 -0.77 -5.05 -16.21
N LEU A 511 -0.76 -5.89 -17.23
CA LEU A 511 -0.90 -5.48 -18.63
C LEU A 511 -2.18 -4.65 -18.88
N LEU A 512 -3.24 -4.88 -18.09
CA LEU A 512 -4.51 -4.13 -18.19
C LEU A 512 -4.38 -2.67 -17.74
N GLN A 513 -3.34 -2.32 -16.99
CA GLN A 513 -3.13 -0.97 -16.45
C GLN A 513 -2.01 -0.21 -17.15
N TRP A 514 -1.31 -0.84 -18.11
CA TRP A 514 -0.23 -0.23 -18.89
C TRP A 514 -0.77 0.47 -20.13
N PRO A 515 -0.74 1.81 -20.20
CA PRO A 515 -1.19 2.55 -21.39
C PRO A 515 -0.49 2.10 -22.68
N VAL A 516 0.79 1.77 -22.56
CA VAL A 516 1.64 1.31 -23.67
C VAL A 516 1.14 -0.01 -24.23
N ALA A 517 0.73 -0.95 -23.37
CA ALA A 517 0.19 -2.23 -23.83
C ALA A 517 -1.09 -2.00 -24.64
N TRP A 518 -1.97 -1.09 -24.18
CA TRP A 518 -3.17 -0.71 -24.92
C TRP A 518 -2.87 0.04 -26.22
N ALA A 519 -1.84 0.88 -26.25
CA ALA A 519 -1.39 1.51 -27.50
C ALA A 519 -0.90 0.48 -28.52
N VAL A 520 -0.11 -0.51 -28.08
CA VAL A 520 0.34 -1.61 -28.94
C VAL A 520 -0.84 -2.44 -29.45
N LEU A 521 -1.80 -2.76 -28.58
CA LEU A 521 -3.03 -3.48 -28.96
C LEU A 521 -3.85 -2.69 -29.99
N GLY A 522 -3.93 -1.37 -29.84
CA GLY A 522 -4.65 -0.44 -30.72
C GLY A 522 -4.00 -0.29 -32.09
N ASP A 523 -2.70 0.01 -32.14
CA ASP A 523 -2.00 0.32 -33.38
C ASP A 523 -1.56 -0.91 -34.18
N PHE A 524 -1.26 -2.03 -33.51
CA PHE A 524 -0.59 -3.17 -34.16
C PHE A 524 -1.42 -4.45 -34.24
N LEU A 525 -2.31 -4.72 -33.27
CA LEU A 525 -2.95 -6.03 -33.14
C LEU A 525 -4.44 -6.03 -33.51
N PHE A 526 -5.24 -5.19 -32.85
CA PHE A 526 -6.71 -5.29 -32.89
C PHE A 526 -7.42 -4.07 -33.47
N GLY A 527 -6.70 -2.96 -33.68
CA GLY A 527 -7.27 -1.70 -34.12
C GLY A 527 -7.94 -0.93 -32.98
N TRP A 528 -7.95 0.40 -33.06
CA TRP A 528 -8.56 1.29 -32.06
C TRP A 528 -10.06 1.05 -31.85
N LYS A 529 -10.80 0.68 -32.91
CA LYS A 529 -12.23 0.36 -32.83
C LYS A 529 -12.54 -0.77 -31.84
N ARG A 530 -11.63 -1.75 -31.67
CA ARG A 530 -11.79 -2.88 -30.73
C ARG A 530 -11.13 -2.60 -29.38
N THR A 531 -9.98 -1.93 -29.43
CA THR A 531 -9.14 -1.69 -28.26
C THR A 531 -9.78 -0.71 -27.28
N ILE A 532 -10.49 0.30 -27.76
CA ILE A 532 -11.07 1.34 -26.90
C ILE A 532 -12.19 0.81 -26.01
N PRO A 533 -13.25 0.13 -26.52
CA PRO A 533 -14.28 -0.44 -25.66
C PRO A 533 -13.71 -1.43 -24.63
N LEU A 534 -12.74 -2.25 -25.04
CA LEU A 534 -12.03 -3.18 -24.14
C LEU A 534 -11.24 -2.45 -23.05
N PHE A 535 -10.51 -1.38 -23.41
CA PHE A 535 -9.78 -0.55 -22.46
C PHE A 535 -10.74 0.12 -21.47
N LEU A 536 -11.82 0.74 -21.97
CA LEU A 536 -12.80 1.44 -21.15
C LEU A 536 -13.55 0.47 -20.23
N LEU A 537 -13.90 -0.73 -20.70
CA LEU A 537 -14.50 -1.79 -19.90
C LEU A 537 -13.52 -2.32 -18.84
N ALA A 538 -12.29 -2.64 -19.22
CA ALA A 538 -11.26 -3.12 -18.28
C ALA A 538 -10.96 -2.06 -17.21
N THR A 539 -10.88 -0.80 -17.63
CA THR A 539 -10.76 0.36 -16.75
C THR A 539 -11.97 0.45 -15.81
N TYR A 540 -13.18 0.42 -16.35
CA TYR A 540 -14.40 0.52 -15.55
C TYR A 540 -14.51 -0.62 -14.53
N PHE A 541 -14.21 -1.85 -14.94
CA PHE A 541 -14.28 -3.06 -14.12
C PHE A 541 -13.24 -3.07 -13.00
N THR A 542 -11.99 -2.74 -13.31
CA THR A 542 -10.92 -2.66 -12.29
C THR A 542 -11.20 -1.58 -11.24
N HIS A 543 -11.93 -0.52 -11.60
CA HIS A 543 -12.37 0.52 -10.67
C HIS A 543 -13.62 0.12 -9.89
N SER A 544 -14.62 -0.46 -10.55
CA SER A 544 -15.90 -0.80 -9.93
C SER A 544 -15.75 -1.85 -8.83
N LEU A 545 -14.83 -2.81 -8.99
CA LEU A 545 -14.49 -3.84 -7.99
C LEU A 545 -13.88 -3.26 -6.71
N ASN A 546 -13.24 -2.10 -6.76
CA ASN A 546 -12.64 -1.44 -5.60
C ASN A 546 -13.62 -0.48 -4.89
N GLY A 547 -14.93 -0.58 -5.20
CA GLY A 547 -15.98 0.30 -4.68
C GLY A 547 -15.99 1.67 -5.34
N ARG A 548 -14.82 2.33 -5.36
CA ARG A 548 -14.59 3.69 -5.84
C ARG A 548 -14.40 3.74 -7.35
N PHE A 549 -15.20 4.56 -8.05
CA PHE A 549 -14.82 4.99 -9.39
C PHE A 549 -13.65 5.98 -9.26
N GLN A 550 -12.41 5.48 -9.25
CA GLN A 550 -11.18 6.23 -8.90
C GLN A 550 -10.75 7.28 -9.94
N TYR A 551 -11.67 7.84 -10.71
CA TYR A 551 -11.44 9.12 -11.39
C TYR A 551 -11.55 10.31 -10.42
N THR A 552 -12.12 10.07 -9.25
CA THR A 552 -12.42 11.07 -8.22
C THR A 552 -11.42 11.09 -7.07
N ALA A 553 -10.22 10.52 -7.25
CA ALA A 553 -9.13 10.70 -6.30
C ALA A 553 -8.17 11.79 -6.83
N PRO A 554 -8.43 13.09 -6.61
CA PRO A 554 -7.35 14.11 -6.68
C PRO A 554 -6.17 13.70 -5.78
N ASN A 555 -6.45 12.85 -4.81
CA ASN A 555 -5.62 12.23 -3.79
C ASN A 555 -4.79 11.03 -4.28
N ARG A 556 -4.37 10.97 -5.55
CA ARG A 556 -3.33 10.02 -5.98
C ARG A 556 -2.22 10.78 -6.70
N PRO A 557 -0.98 10.78 -6.16
CA PRO A 557 0.12 11.34 -6.90
C PRO A 557 0.23 10.62 -8.23
N MET A 558 0.24 11.39 -9.32
CA MET A 558 0.56 10.86 -10.63
C MET A 558 1.99 10.33 -10.56
N VAL A 559 2.22 9.10 -11.04
CA VAL A 559 3.59 8.56 -11.15
C VAL A 559 4.24 9.19 -12.38
N LEU A 560 4.59 10.47 -12.24
CA LEU A 560 5.25 11.34 -13.21
C LEU A 560 6.57 10.74 -13.74
N SER A 561 7.34 10.07 -12.90
CA SER A 561 8.56 9.37 -13.30
C SER A 561 8.31 8.31 -14.36
N ALA A 562 7.17 7.64 -14.30
CA ALA A 562 6.81 6.60 -15.25
C ALA A 562 6.42 7.20 -16.62
N ALA A 563 6.00 8.48 -16.61
CA ALA A 563 5.83 9.27 -17.83
C ALA A 563 7.17 9.54 -18.57
N SER A 564 8.31 9.54 -17.87
CA SER A 564 9.64 9.68 -18.51
C SER A 564 10.01 8.49 -19.41
N VAL A 565 9.34 7.35 -19.23
CA VAL A 565 9.52 6.14 -20.04
C VAL A 565 8.59 6.13 -21.27
N ILE A 566 7.61 7.05 -21.34
CA ILE A 566 6.65 7.17 -22.46
C ILE A 566 7.37 7.29 -23.82
N PRO A 567 8.39 8.15 -24.01
CA PRO A 567 9.07 8.26 -25.29
C PRO A 567 9.77 6.95 -25.68
N ILE A 568 10.40 6.26 -24.74
CA ILE A 568 11.08 4.97 -24.96
C ILE A 568 10.06 3.89 -25.34
N ALA A 569 8.91 3.86 -24.67
CA ALA A 569 7.83 2.92 -24.94
C ALA A 569 7.17 3.17 -26.30
N ILE A 570 6.99 4.44 -26.69
CA ILE A 570 6.52 4.84 -28.02
C ILE A 570 7.56 4.44 -29.07
N ILE A 571 8.85 4.68 -28.81
CA ILE A 571 9.93 4.26 -29.72
C ILE A 571 9.97 2.74 -29.85
N PHE A 572 9.86 1.97 -28.75
CA PHE A 572 9.81 0.50 -28.80
C PHE A 572 8.59 -0.02 -29.57
N ALA A 573 7.40 0.57 -29.34
CA ALA A 573 6.19 0.21 -30.07
C ALA A 573 6.31 0.49 -31.58
N ASN A 574 7.04 1.54 -31.97
CA ASN A 574 7.19 1.95 -33.37
C ASN A 574 8.46 1.41 -34.06
N ALA A 575 9.47 0.96 -33.30
CA ALA A 575 10.79 0.57 -33.82
C ALA A 575 11.04 -0.94 -33.84
N VAL A 576 10.23 -1.78 -33.18
CA VAL A 576 10.34 -3.24 -33.33
C VAL A 576 9.70 -3.64 -34.67
N PRO A 577 10.48 -3.98 -35.71
CA PRO A 577 9.93 -4.47 -36.95
C PRO A 577 9.50 -5.91 -36.69
N SER A 578 8.19 -6.14 -36.65
CA SER A 578 7.68 -7.50 -36.57
C SER A 578 8.04 -8.27 -37.86
N PRO A 579 8.77 -9.40 -37.80
CA PRO A 579 8.92 -10.29 -38.94
C PRO A 579 7.60 -10.98 -39.36
N LEU A 580 6.45 -10.62 -38.75
CA LEU A 580 5.12 -11.19 -39.04
C LEU A 580 4.25 -10.34 -39.99
N ARG A 581 4.81 -9.39 -40.76
CA ARG A 581 4.09 -8.78 -41.89
C ARG A 581 4.73 -9.11 -43.24
N PRO A 582 4.06 -9.89 -44.11
CA PRO A 582 4.36 -9.86 -45.53
C PRO A 582 3.80 -8.58 -46.16
N LEU A 583 4.70 -7.69 -46.59
CA LEU A 583 4.72 -6.88 -47.83
C LEU A 583 3.47 -6.15 -48.40
N ALA A 584 2.33 -6.01 -47.73
CA ALA A 584 1.13 -5.40 -48.36
C ALA A 584 0.71 -3.99 -47.88
N THR A 585 1.42 -3.33 -46.97
CA THR A 585 0.92 -2.04 -46.42
C THR A 585 2.01 -1.00 -46.17
N ILE A 586 2.88 -0.78 -47.16
CA ILE A 586 3.80 0.36 -47.18
C ILE A 586 3.06 1.65 -47.62
N ALA A 587 1.81 1.57 -48.09
CA ALA A 587 1.04 2.70 -48.62
C ALA A 587 0.08 3.39 -47.61
N THR A 588 -0.06 2.93 -46.36
CA THR A 588 -0.96 3.54 -45.35
C THR A 588 -0.26 4.08 -44.11
N LEU A 589 1.08 4.15 -44.12
CA LEU A 589 1.86 4.90 -43.15
C LEU A 589 1.75 6.41 -43.44
N SER A 590 0.56 6.94 -43.22
CA SER A 590 0.31 8.37 -43.07
C SER A 590 -0.18 8.66 -41.65
N VAL A 591 0.52 8.13 -40.65
CA VAL A 591 0.77 8.92 -39.44
C VAL A 591 1.86 9.88 -39.88
N SER A 592 1.46 11.11 -40.19
CA SER A 592 2.38 12.08 -40.78
C SER A 592 3.60 12.23 -39.86
N VAL A 593 4.78 12.28 -40.46
CA VAL A 593 6.02 12.66 -39.78
C VAL A 593 5.83 14.00 -39.01
N SER A 594 4.81 14.80 -39.33
CA SER A 594 4.45 16.01 -38.59
C SER A 594 4.00 15.78 -37.13
N SER A 595 3.41 14.63 -36.77
CA SER A 595 3.09 14.31 -35.37
C SER A 595 4.30 13.83 -34.56
N LEU A 596 5.39 13.42 -35.24
CA LEU A 596 6.71 13.16 -34.64
C LEU A 596 7.63 14.40 -34.68
N ILE A 597 7.43 15.33 -35.62
CA ILE A 597 8.14 16.62 -35.67
C ILE A 597 7.76 17.51 -34.47
N TRP A 598 6.60 17.31 -33.85
CA TRP A 598 6.24 18.00 -32.59
C TRP A 598 7.06 17.53 -31.37
N THR A 599 7.54 16.28 -31.36
CA THR A 599 8.50 15.78 -30.37
C THR A 599 9.95 16.14 -30.70
N ASP A 600 10.28 16.40 -31.96
CA ASP A 600 11.65 16.69 -32.43
C ASP A 600 11.98 18.21 -32.42
N ARG A 601 10.98 19.10 -32.58
CA ARG A 601 11.19 20.57 -32.55
C ARG A 601 11.02 21.23 -31.19
N SER A 602 10.68 20.46 -30.16
CA SER A 602 10.59 20.94 -28.77
C SER A 602 11.87 20.63 -27.96
N ILE A 603 12.92 20.10 -28.61
CA ILE A 603 14.20 19.76 -28.00
C ILE A 603 15.32 20.50 -28.76
N PRO A 604 15.84 21.63 -28.26
CA PRO A 604 17.22 21.99 -28.54
C PRO A 604 18.13 21.08 -27.71
N CYS A 605 19.32 20.81 -28.25
CA CYS A 605 20.47 20.13 -27.65
C CYS A 605 20.35 18.63 -27.33
N VAL A 606 20.77 17.85 -28.33
CA VAL A 606 21.51 16.59 -28.13
C VAL A 606 22.82 16.90 -27.38
N ASN A 607 23.13 16.04 -26.40
CA ASN A 607 24.26 16.03 -25.45
C ASN A 607 24.04 16.80 -24.14
N GLU A 608 23.37 16.14 -23.18
CA GLU A 608 23.67 16.07 -21.73
C GLU A 608 22.42 15.54 -20.98
N GLY A 609 22.34 14.21 -20.81
CA GLY A 609 21.13 13.49 -20.40
C GLY A 609 20.76 13.52 -18.91
N ALA A 610 21.51 14.22 -18.06
CA ALA A 610 21.24 14.30 -16.63
C ALA A 610 20.53 15.62 -16.23
N ASP A 611 20.91 16.75 -16.84
CA ASP A 611 20.31 18.05 -16.54
C ASP A 611 18.94 18.25 -17.21
N LEU A 612 18.66 17.56 -18.33
CA LEU A 612 17.36 17.62 -18.99
C LEU A 612 16.24 17.00 -18.14
N LEU A 613 16.51 15.91 -17.41
CA LEU A 613 15.52 15.29 -16.52
C LEU A 613 15.29 16.11 -15.24
N ALA A 614 16.33 16.75 -14.70
CA ALA A 614 16.19 17.70 -13.60
C ALA A 614 15.42 18.95 -14.03
N HIS A 615 15.69 19.49 -15.23
CA HIS A 615 14.94 20.62 -15.79
C HIS A 615 13.53 20.23 -16.20
N VAL A 616 13.27 19.03 -16.72
CA VAL A 616 11.93 18.55 -17.07
C VAL A 616 11.11 18.23 -15.81
N SER A 617 11.73 17.66 -14.77
CA SER A 617 11.10 17.46 -13.46
C SER A 617 10.79 18.79 -12.77
N ALA A 618 11.74 19.72 -12.72
CA ALA A 618 11.53 21.07 -12.20
C ALA A 618 10.54 21.87 -13.06
N PHE A 619 10.56 21.70 -14.38
CA PHE A 619 9.60 22.28 -15.32
C PHE A 619 8.20 21.73 -15.02
N PHE A 620 8.00 20.43 -14.85
CA PHE A 620 6.67 19.88 -14.55
C PHE A 620 6.18 20.19 -13.12
N GLU A 621 7.08 20.22 -12.12
CA GLU A 621 6.75 20.65 -10.75
C GLU A 621 6.38 22.15 -10.68
N HIS A 622 7.06 23.01 -11.45
CA HIS A 622 6.83 24.44 -11.44
C HIS A 622 5.79 24.91 -12.49
N HIS A 623 5.49 24.07 -13.49
CA HIS A 623 4.72 24.44 -14.70
C HIS A 623 3.56 23.49 -15.04
N ALA A 624 2.97 22.79 -14.07
CA ALA A 624 1.66 22.14 -14.24
C ALA A 624 0.59 23.08 -14.85
N VAL A 625 0.72 24.39 -14.62
CA VAL A 625 -0.07 25.45 -15.25
C VAL A 625 0.18 25.56 -16.76
N TYR A 626 1.41 25.36 -17.23
CA TYR A 626 1.76 25.45 -18.65
C TYR A 626 1.40 24.17 -19.41
N LEU A 627 1.36 23.00 -18.76
CA LEU A 627 0.67 21.82 -19.29
C LEU A 627 -0.81 22.11 -19.57
N CYS A 628 -1.48 22.84 -18.67
CA CYS A 628 -2.86 23.30 -18.89
C CYS A 628 -2.97 24.34 -20.03
N VAL A 629 -1.93 25.16 -20.27
CA VAL A 629 -1.88 26.12 -21.40
C VAL A 629 -1.63 25.39 -22.72
N LEU A 630 -0.66 24.49 -22.78
CA LEU A 630 -0.37 23.64 -23.94
C LEU A 630 -1.60 22.79 -24.30
N TYR A 631 -2.30 22.29 -23.28
CA TYR A 631 -3.60 21.64 -23.36
C TYR A 631 -4.70 22.56 -23.93
N THR A 632 -4.74 23.84 -23.51
CA THR A 632 -5.73 24.80 -24.02
C THR A 632 -5.49 25.10 -25.50
N VAL A 633 -4.22 25.18 -25.91
CA VAL A 633 -3.82 25.37 -27.32
C VAL A 633 -4.14 24.13 -28.15
N ALA A 634 -3.86 22.93 -27.65
CA ALA A 634 -4.19 21.67 -28.31
C ALA A 634 -5.72 21.47 -28.44
N PHE A 635 -6.47 21.80 -27.39
CA PHE A 635 -7.94 21.80 -27.38
C PHE A 635 -8.52 22.77 -28.41
N ALA A 636 -8.00 23.99 -28.49
CA ALA A 636 -8.40 24.98 -29.49
C ALA A 636 -8.08 24.52 -30.92
N GLY A 637 -6.91 23.90 -31.12
CA GLY A 637 -6.51 23.34 -32.41
C GLY A 637 -7.40 22.18 -32.87
N LEU A 638 -7.61 21.18 -32.00
CA LEU A 638 -8.43 20.00 -32.29
C LEU A 638 -9.91 20.36 -32.49
N THR A 639 -10.45 21.28 -31.69
CA THR A 639 -11.83 21.77 -31.84
C THR A 639 -12.01 22.50 -33.18
N SER A 640 -11.01 23.28 -33.61
CA SER A 640 -11.05 24.01 -34.88
C SER A 640 -10.95 23.08 -36.10
N LEU A 641 -10.10 22.05 -36.01
CA LEU A 641 -10.00 20.98 -37.02
C LEU A 641 -11.31 20.17 -37.13
N HIS A 642 -11.90 19.81 -35.99
CA HIS A 642 -13.16 19.06 -35.95
C HIS A 642 -14.35 19.86 -36.49
N LEU A 643 -14.47 21.15 -36.13
CA LEU A 643 -15.49 22.06 -36.68
C LEU A 643 -15.33 22.25 -38.20
N SER A 644 -14.08 22.30 -38.69
CA SER A 644 -13.79 22.37 -40.13
C SER A 644 -14.18 21.07 -40.87
N TYR A 645 -14.01 19.92 -40.22
CA TYR A 645 -14.41 18.61 -40.76
C TYR A 645 -15.93 18.41 -40.76
N VAL A 646 -16.63 18.75 -39.67
CA VAL A 646 -18.10 18.73 -39.59
C VAL A 646 -18.74 19.68 -40.62
N GLY A 647 -18.09 20.82 -40.89
CA GLY A 647 -18.48 21.75 -41.95
C GLY A 647 -18.31 21.21 -43.39
N SER A 648 -17.55 20.13 -43.59
CA SER A 648 -17.22 19.58 -44.92
C SER A 648 -18.21 18.53 -45.46
N GLY A 649 -19.25 18.19 -44.71
CA GLY A 649 -20.41 17.44 -45.24
C GLY A 649 -20.74 16.16 -44.45
N PHE A 650 -21.80 16.26 -43.65
CA PHE A 650 -22.45 15.13 -42.99
C PHE A 650 -23.19 14.26 -44.02
N GLN A 651 -22.62 13.13 -44.45
CA GLN A 651 -23.37 12.05 -45.13
C GLN A 651 -23.42 10.82 -44.23
N LEU A 652 -24.49 10.69 -43.46
CA LEU A 652 -24.60 9.69 -42.39
C LEU A 652 -25.90 8.88 -42.47
N TRP A 653 -26.22 8.30 -43.64
CA TRP A 653 -27.35 7.38 -43.78
C TRP A 653 -27.02 6.23 -44.75
N SER A 654 -26.23 5.25 -44.29
CA SER A 654 -26.23 3.89 -44.85
C SER A 654 -26.10 2.85 -43.71
N SER A 655 -26.93 1.81 -43.76
CA SER A 655 -27.48 1.10 -42.60
C SER A 655 -26.64 -0.06 -42.01
N ALA A 656 -25.35 -0.18 -42.35
CA ALA A 656 -24.46 -1.18 -41.74
C ALA A 656 -23.26 -0.56 -41.01
N ALA A 657 -22.62 0.47 -41.57
CA ALA A 657 -21.48 1.16 -40.95
C ALA A 657 -21.84 1.90 -39.64
N VAL A 658 -23.07 2.39 -39.57
CA VAL A 658 -23.65 3.06 -38.39
C VAL A 658 -23.64 2.13 -37.17
N LEU A 659 -24.07 0.88 -37.32
CA LEU A 659 -24.11 -0.09 -36.21
C LEU A 659 -22.72 -0.41 -35.65
N SER A 660 -21.69 -0.50 -36.50
CA SER A 660 -20.30 -0.74 -36.06
C SER A 660 -19.67 0.43 -35.31
N THR A 661 -20.16 1.65 -35.53
CA THR A 661 -19.59 2.87 -34.92
C THR A 661 -20.39 3.29 -33.69
N ILE A 662 -21.69 2.98 -33.65
CA ILE A 662 -22.57 3.21 -32.51
C ILE A 662 -22.03 2.53 -31.24
N GLY A 663 -21.57 1.27 -31.33
CA GLY A 663 -21.02 0.56 -30.16
C GLY A 663 -19.89 1.34 -29.50
N HIS A 664 -18.95 1.85 -30.31
CA HIS A 664 -17.83 2.67 -29.84
C HIS A 664 -18.30 3.97 -29.15
N TYR A 665 -19.16 4.76 -29.81
CA TYR A 665 -19.67 6.01 -29.24
C TYR A 665 -20.54 5.81 -27.99
N LEU A 666 -21.25 4.68 -27.90
CA LEU A 666 -21.98 4.29 -26.69
C LEU A 666 -21.04 3.97 -25.53
N ALA A 667 -19.88 3.34 -25.78
CA ALA A 667 -18.86 3.15 -24.75
C ALA A 667 -18.29 4.49 -24.28
N ASP A 668 -17.97 5.38 -25.22
CA ASP A 668 -17.47 6.72 -24.91
C ASP A 668 -18.47 7.52 -24.06
N LEU A 669 -19.75 7.51 -24.45
CA LEU A 669 -20.83 8.19 -23.74
C LEU A 669 -21.09 7.58 -22.35
N ALA A 670 -21.19 6.25 -22.25
CA ALA A 670 -21.42 5.55 -20.98
C ALA A 670 -20.30 5.86 -19.97
N PHE A 671 -19.06 5.85 -20.44
CA PHE A 671 -17.90 6.16 -19.62
C PHE A 671 -17.90 7.62 -19.13
N LEU A 672 -18.19 8.59 -20.00
CA LEU A 672 -18.19 10.02 -19.64
C LEU A 672 -19.36 10.39 -18.72
N ILE A 673 -20.55 9.85 -18.96
CA ILE A 673 -21.71 10.04 -18.07
C ILE A 673 -21.43 9.44 -16.69
N GLY A 674 -20.84 8.23 -16.64
CA GLY A 674 -20.39 7.62 -15.38
C GLY A 674 -19.41 8.52 -14.63
N THR A 675 -18.43 9.08 -15.34
CA THR A 675 -17.45 10.02 -14.77
C THR A 675 -18.11 11.29 -14.22
N VAL A 676 -19.00 11.93 -14.99
CA VAL A 676 -19.70 13.14 -14.56
C VAL A 676 -20.59 12.90 -13.34
N SER A 677 -21.32 11.79 -13.34
CA SER A 677 -22.19 11.40 -12.23
C SER A 677 -21.39 11.31 -10.93
N GLU A 678 -20.24 10.64 -10.96
CA GLU A 678 -19.36 10.50 -9.80
C GLU A 678 -18.80 11.86 -9.33
N VAL A 679 -18.35 12.72 -10.24
CA VAL A 679 -17.84 14.06 -9.87
C VAL A 679 -18.93 14.91 -9.24
N CYS A 680 -20.14 14.88 -9.80
CA CYS A 680 -21.27 15.63 -9.25
C CYS A 680 -21.59 15.16 -7.83
N PHE A 681 -21.51 13.86 -7.59
CA PHE A 681 -21.75 13.28 -6.27
C PHE A 681 -20.70 13.75 -5.25
N TYR A 682 -19.42 13.56 -5.50
CA TYR A 682 -18.35 13.91 -4.55
C TYR A 682 -18.19 15.41 -4.31
N THR A 683 -18.67 16.25 -5.23
CA THR A 683 -18.60 17.71 -5.11
C THR A 683 -19.90 18.35 -4.61
N GLY A 684 -20.88 17.54 -4.19
CA GLY A 684 -22.18 18.04 -3.71
C GLY A 684 -23.07 18.65 -4.81
N LEU A 685 -22.77 18.38 -6.07
CA LEU A 685 -23.50 18.84 -7.26
C LEU A 685 -24.50 17.81 -7.80
N GLY A 686 -24.88 16.78 -7.02
CA GLY A 686 -25.74 15.68 -7.48
C GLY A 686 -27.01 16.11 -8.22
N ARG A 687 -27.66 17.21 -7.79
CA ARG A 687 -28.84 17.79 -8.45
C ARG A 687 -28.60 18.31 -9.88
N TRP A 688 -27.35 18.54 -10.28
CA TRP A 688 -26.95 19.01 -11.61
C TRP A 688 -26.40 17.90 -12.51
N ALA A 689 -26.34 16.66 -12.03
CA ALA A 689 -25.75 15.54 -12.76
C ALA A 689 -26.44 15.31 -14.13
N SER A 690 -27.77 15.44 -14.20
CA SER A 690 -28.54 15.31 -15.45
C SER A 690 -28.20 16.41 -16.46
N VAL A 691 -27.97 17.64 -16.00
CA VAL A 691 -27.59 18.78 -16.84
C VAL A 691 -26.18 18.57 -17.40
N TYR A 692 -25.22 18.16 -16.56
CA TYR A 692 -23.87 17.86 -17.03
C TYR A 692 -23.83 16.65 -17.96
N ALA A 693 -24.62 15.61 -17.70
CA ALA A 693 -24.75 14.46 -18.60
C ALA A 693 -25.31 14.89 -19.97
N ALA A 694 -26.31 15.77 -20.01
CA ALA A 694 -26.82 16.33 -21.26
C ALA A 694 -25.74 17.15 -22.00
N MET A 695 -24.95 17.95 -21.30
CA MET A 695 -23.83 18.70 -21.89
C MET A 695 -22.74 17.78 -22.45
N VAL A 696 -22.45 16.66 -21.79
CA VAL A 696 -21.51 15.64 -22.31
C VAL A 696 -22.04 15.02 -23.59
N THR A 697 -23.32 14.66 -23.62
CA THR A 697 -23.96 14.10 -24.83
C THR A 697 -23.88 15.09 -26.00
N VAL A 698 -24.19 16.37 -25.76
CA VAL A 698 -24.05 17.43 -26.76
C VAL A 698 -22.58 17.60 -27.18
N GLY A 699 -21.64 17.64 -26.23
CA GLY A 699 -20.21 17.76 -26.53
C GLY A 699 -19.69 16.59 -27.37
N LEU A 700 -20.10 15.36 -27.06
CA LEU A 700 -19.69 14.16 -27.80
C LEU A 700 -20.25 14.16 -29.24
N VAL A 701 -21.48 14.67 -29.43
CA VAL A 701 -22.12 14.78 -30.76
C VAL A 701 -21.54 15.90 -31.62
N TYR A 702 -21.24 17.07 -31.03
CA TYR A 702 -20.88 18.28 -31.79
C TYR A 702 -19.38 18.60 -31.79
N LEU A 703 -18.65 18.27 -30.74
CA LEU A 703 -17.20 18.53 -30.61
C LEU A 703 -16.36 17.26 -30.80
N GLY A 704 -17.03 16.11 -30.82
CA GLY A 704 -16.42 14.81 -30.90
C GLY A 704 -15.93 14.25 -29.55
N PRO A 705 -15.76 12.93 -29.48
CA PRO A 705 -15.39 12.22 -28.26
C PRO A 705 -14.05 12.67 -27.68
N GLY A 706 -12.98 12.81 -28.47
CA GLY A 706 -11.67 13.24 -27.96
C GLY A 706 -11.75 14.55 -27.18
N SER A 707 -12.44 15.55 -27.74
CA SER A 707 -12.69 16.85 -27.11
C SER A 707 -13.59 16.75 -25.86
N ALA A 708 -14.62 15.90 -25.91
CA ALA A 708 -15.53 15.67 -24.79
C ALA A 708 -14.82 15.00 -23.60
N TYR A 709 -13.97 14.01 -23.86
CA TYR A 709 -13.12 13.35 -22.87
C TYR A 709 -12.22 14.34 -22.14
N VAL A 710 -11.52 15.14 -22.93
CA VAL A 710 -10.61 16.19 -22.49
C VAL A 710 -11.37 17.24 -21.64
N ALA A 711 -12.50 17.75 -22.13
CA ALA A 711 -13.31 18.74 -21.42
C ALA A 711 -13.88 18.21 -20.09
N VAL A 712 -14.43 17.00 -20.07
CA VAL A 712 -14.94 16.35 -18.85
C VAL A 712 -13.81 16.12 -17.85
N TRP A 713 -12.65 15.66 -18.33
CA TRP A 713 -11.47 15.46 -17.52
C TRP A 713 -11.00 16.76 -16.86
N PHE A 714 -10.85 17.85 -17.62
CA PHE A 714 -10.41 19.13 -17.06
C PHE A 714 -11.44 19.75 -16.10
N TRP A 715 -12.73 19.65 -16.44
CA TRP A 715 -13.80 20.08 -15.55
C TRP A 715 -13.73 19.33 -14.21
N ARG A 716 -13.55 18.01 -14.25
CA ARG A 716 -13.36 17.18 -13.07
C ARG A 716 -12.17 17.67 -12.24
N GLU A 717 -10.98 17.76 -12.82
CA GLU A 717 -9.76 18.13 -12.09
C GLU A 717 -9.93 19.49 -11.39
N ARG A 718 -10.47 20.47 -12.11
CA ARG A 718 -10.70 21.82 -11.56
C ARG A 718 -11.74 21.84 -10.46
N ARG A 719 -12.76 20.98 -10.53
CA ARG A 719 -13.79 20.85 -9.49
C ARG A 719 -13.23 20.21 -8.24
N MET A 720 -12.51 19.11 -8.39
CA MET A 720 -11.88 18.41 -7.28
C MET A 720 -10.88 19.29 -6.52
N ALA A 721 -10.03 20.03 -7.24
CA ALA A 721 -9.09 20.98 -6.64
C ALA A 721 -9.76 22.15 -5.88
N ARG A 722 -11.05 22.45 -6.14
CA ARG A 722 -11.80 23.49 -5.44
C ARG A 722 -12.49 22.98 -4.19
N THR A 723 -12.95 21.73 -4.18
CA THR A 723 -13.49 21.09 -2.98
C THR A 723 -12.44 21.01 -1.86
N ASP A 724 -11.18 20.74 -2.21
CA ASP A 724 -10.07 20.78 -1.26
C ASP A 724 -9.88 22.19 -0.65
N LYS A 725 -9.97 23.24 -1.48
CA LYS A 725 -9.87 24.64 -1.04
C LYS A 725 -11.08 25.15 -0.24
N HIS A 726 -12.27 24.61 -0.45
CA HIS A 726 -13.45 25.01 0.34
C HIS A 726 -13.45 24.35 1.72
N ARG A 727 -12.90 23.13 1.86
CA ARG A 727 -12.49 22.59 3.16
C ARG A 727 -11.52 23.56 3.87
N ASP A 728 -10.52 24.07 3.15
CA ASP A 728 -9.57 25.06 3.69
C ASP A 728 -10.21 26.40 4.14
N GLN A 729 -11.39 26.78 3.63
CA GLN A 729 -12.04 28.07 3.94
C GLN A 729 -13.19 27.98 4.94
N GLU A 730 -13.94 26.88 4.97
CA GLU A 730 -14.98 26.67 5.99
C GLU A 730 -14.39 26.40 7.39
N GLU A 731 -13.15 25.88 7.47
CA GLU A 731 -12.46 25.61 8.75
C GLU A 731 -11.65 26.79 9.30
N VAL A 732 -11.31 27.80 8.48
CA VAL A 732 -10.66 29.04 8.95
C VAL A 732 -11.66 30.01 9.61
N VAL A 733 -12.98 29.77 9.49
CA VAL A 733 -14.04 30.68 9.97
C VAL A 733 -14.82 30.11 11.17
N ARG A 734 -14.30 29.12 11.90
CA ARG A 734 -14.74 28.88 13.28
C ARG A 734 -13.66 29.30 14.27
N PRO A 735 -13.67 30.56 14.75
CA PRO A 735 -12.94 30.90 15.95
C PRO A 735 -13.43 30.00 17.08
N SER A 736 -12.47 29.54 17.87
CA SER A 736 -12.66 28.91 19.16
C SER A 736 -13.47 29.81 20.11
N GLU A 737 -14.80 29.73 20.08
CA GLU A 737 -15.64 30.21 21.17
C GLU A 737 -15.99 29.02 22.05
N GLY A 738 -15.26 28.82 23.17
CA GLY A 738 -15.73 27.91 24.22
C GLY A 738 -14.73 27.19 25.13
N VAL A 739 -13.42 27.48 25.15
CA VAL A 739 -12.50 26.80 26.10
C VAL A 739 -11.75 27.77 27.03
N MET A 740 -12.34 28.94 27.31
CA MET A 740 -11.86 29.84 28.39
C MET A 740 -13.01 30.29 29.29
N ALA A 741 -13.73 29.32 29.87
CA ALA A 741 -14.53 29.55 31.07
C ALA A 741 -14.78 28.22 31.82
N SER A 742 -14.05 28.03 32.91
CA SER A 742 -14.37 27.15 34.06
C SER A 742 -14.78 25.70 33.78
N LEU A 743 -13.83 24.77 33.94
CA LEU A 743 -13.91 23.59 34.83
C LEU A 743 -12.59 22.82 34.83
#